data_AF-A0A923PY22-F1
#
_entry.id   AF-A0A923PY22-F1
#
_cell.length_a   1.000
_cell.length_b   1.000
_cell.length_c   1.000
_cell.angle_alpha   90.00
_cell.angle_beta   90.00
_cell.angle_gamma   90.00
#
_symmetry.space_group_name_H-M   'P 1'
#
loop_
_entity.id
_entity.type
_entity.pdbx_description
1 polymer ?
#
loop_
_entity_poly.entity_id
_entity_poly.type
_entity_poly.pdbx_seq_one_letter_code
_entity_poly.pdbx_strand_id
1 'polypeptide(L)'
;MLTSPRRPTFVKAPRLLVHAALTFALFSSAVSAQTAVSPALEKFAAARNLGLPALAYDLTRATVVAPTAATGPEKKAVAMLIEDTESRTLVRWPLAAALPAPGQPVIVVGRFAEVRALLGARASEAALDESKVGAEGYQLSTLGASGSAAPVIVIAGRDARGVLFGVGHLLRTLHLGPARAGLLTALNLATTPHYALRGHQLAYRPKPNSYSGWDLPQWERYIRDLAIFGCNAIELLPPRTDDDADSPHFPRPQLDMMVGMSRLAADYGLDVWIWYPAMDDDYGKPETVAFALKEWAEVFSALPRIDAILVPGGDPGHTPPRLMFPLLEKQTASLRRFHPQATMWLSPQGFGQDDMDYFINYLTEQKPAWLAGAVFAPWVHMDLAEFRRRVPAAYPIRYYPDITHTRNCQYPIADWDRAFVLTQTREPVSTRPTDMARILRLLQPHTIGAVTYSEGCIDDINKTVWSRLSWDPDASLTEILRDYGRYFISERLADDFAQGIFALERNWRGPLLAHEEVYTTLAQFQAMERAATPRDLQNWRFQMALYRAYFDATVRARLIHETALEAAAMDVLRTAPALGAAHAMARAEEILTQAVSQPAAPAWRTRTYQLAEALFQSIHLKLSVPLYRAIAQGRGASLDTLDYPLNNRAWLAARFAAIRPLDAEPARLAQLHEIVNWTNPGPGGFYDDLGNAAASPHLDRGLGYERDPAFLKTPLDGHVAAGALGPLPLRTSWIDFAWGLNDNAVTMNYADLDPTAEYRVRAVYPDVRAKAKIRLVANGNVEVHPFISRPNPIAPVAFDLPRAATATGKLTLTWTREPGLGGNGSGCSISEVWLEKKTPTLKP
;
A
#
# COMPACT_ATOMS: atom_id res chain seq x y z
N MET A 1 -32.14 35.91 32.77
CA MET A 1 -31.61 36.60 33.97
C MET A 1 -31.23 35.55 35.00
N LEU A 2 -30.01 35.65 35.54
CA LEU A 2 -29.50 35.05 36.79
C LEU A 2 -29.40 33.51 36.81
N THR A 3 -28.35 32.81 37.23
CA THR A 3 -26.97 33.05 37.70
C THR A 3 -26.38 31.63 37.95
N SER A 4 -25.13 31.38 37.53
CA SER A 4 -24.11 30.45 38.10
C SER A 4 -24.50 29.11 38.78
N PRO A 5 -23.72 28.05 38.51
CA PRO A 5 -23.27 27.18 39.60
C PRO A 5 -21.73 27.04 39.69
N ARG A 6 -21.25 27.44 40.86
CA ARG A 6 -20.18 26.88 41.72
C ARG A 6 -19.24 25.80 41.14
N ARG A 7 -17.94 26.11 41.16
CA ARG A 7 -16.82 25.14 41.27
C ARG A 7 -16.69 24.60 42.70
N PRO A 8 -16.04 23.44 42.87
CA PRO A 8 -14.95 23.32 43.85
C PRO A 8 -13.71 22.61 43.24
N THR A 9 -12.56 23.29 43.25
CA THR A 9 -11.34 23.05 44.08
C THR A 9 -10.39 21.97 43.56
N PHE A 10 -9.30 22.41 42.93
CA PHE A 10 -8.10 21.64 42.66
C PHE A 10 -7.18 21.63 43.89
N VAL A 11 -6.76 20.43 44.30
CA VAL A 11 -5.68 20.21 45.27
C VAL A 11 -4.33 20.23 44.52
N LYS A 12 -3.36 20.98 45.05
CA LYS A 12 -1.96 21.06 44.61
C LYS A 12 -1.11 19.91 45.17
N ALA A 13 -0.22 19.33 44.37
CA ALA A 13 1.16 18.92 44.71
C ALA A 13 1.94 18.56 43.39
N PRO A 14 3.29 18.39 43.36
CA PRO A 14 4.19 19.49 43.01
C PRO A 14 5.26 19.19 41.92
N ARG A 15 5.80 20.29 41.37
CA ARG A 15 7.15 20.51 40.79
C ARG A 15 8.03 19.28 40.46
N LEU A 16 8.06 18.91 39.18
CA LEU A 16 9.12 18.05 38.60
C LEU A 16 9.53 18.44 37.17
N LEU A 17 9.23 19.67 36.73
CA LEU A 17 9.37 20.11 35.34
C LEU A 17 10.42 21.19 35.08
N VAL A 18 11.20 21.61 36.08
CA VAL A 18 12.20 22.69 35.92
C VAL A 18 13.64 22.17 35.73
N HIS A 19 13.90 20.87 35.95
CA HIS A 19 15.25 20.31 35.77
C HIS A 19 15.55 19.80 34.34
N ALA A 20 14.55 19.52 33.50
CA ALA A 20 14.78 19.03 32.14
C ALA A 20 15.08 20.15 31.12
N ALA A 21 14.63 21.38 31.38
CA ALA A 21 14.83 22.51 30.47
C ALA A 21 16.20 23.20 30.64
N LEU A 22 16.86 23.07 31.79
CA LEU A 22 18.18 23.65 32.02
C LEU A 22 19.34 22.79 31.51
N THR A 23 19.13 21.50 31.24
CA THR A 23 20.19 20.63 30.69
C THR A 23 20.37 20.82 29.18
N PHE A 24 19.35 21.31 28.46
CA PHE A 24 19.40 21.55 27.02
C PHE A 24 20.04 22.90 26.64
N ALA A 25 19.93 23.91 27.50
CA ALA A 25 20.43 25.26 27.22
C ALA A 25 21.94 25.46 27.51
N LEU A 26 22.58 24.56 28.25
CA LEU A 26 24.02 24.65 28.58
C LEU A 26 24.94 23.90 27.60
N PHE A 27 24.40 23.21 26.60
CA PHE A 27 25.19 22.55 25.54
C PHE A 27 25.27 23.35 24.22
N SER A 28 24.52 24.44 24.07
CA SER A 28 24.43 25.18 22.80
C SER A 28 25.42 26.34 22.65
N SER A 29 26.33 26.56 23.60
CA SER A 29 27.30 27.67 23.55
C SER A 29 28.74 27.19 23.83
N ALA A 30 29.23 26.25 23.03
CA ALA A 30 30.65 25.94 22.89
C ALA A 30 30.92 25.16 21.58
N VAL A 31 30.53 25.73 20.44
CA VAL A 31 30.89 25.18 19.12
C VAL A 31 32.23 25.80 18.70
N SER A 32 33.31 25.18 19.16
CA SER A 32 34.65 25.31 18.59
C SER A 32 35.33 23.95 18.73
N ALA A 33 35.63 23.34 17.57
CA ALA A 33 36.53 22.20 17.37
C ALA A 33 36.69 21.22 18.56
N GLN A 34 35.67 20.42 18.87
CA GLN A 34 35.86 19.21 19.67
C GLN A 34 35.74 17.97 18.78
N THR A 35 36.90 17.52 18.28
CA THR A 35 37.10 16.23 17.60
C THR A 35 37.16 15.05 18.60
N ALA A 36 37.04 15.31 19.90
CA ALA A 36 37.14 14.31 20.96
C ALA A 36 35.75 13.86 21.44
N VAL A 37 35.46 12.57 21.31
CA VAL A 37 34.33 11.90 21.98
C VAL A 37 34.50 12.07 23.49
N SER A 38 33.48 12.57 24.20
CA SER A 38 33.61 12.78 25.64
C SER A 38 33.74 11.44 26.38
N PRO A 39 34.49 11.35 27.50
CA PRO A 39 34.62 10.12 28.28
C PRO A 39 33.28 9.55 28.78
N ALA A 40 32.27 10.42 28.97
CA ALA A 40 30.91 10.01 29.33
C ALA A 40 30.19 9.35 28.14
N LEU A 41 30.36 9.88 26.93
CA LEU A 41 29.83 9.29 25.71
C LEU A 41 30.51 7.95 25.39
N GLU A 42 31.82 7.81 25.64
CA GLU A 42 32.53 6.54 25.46
C GLU A 42 32.01 5.43 26.40
N LYS A 43 31.79 5.75 27.68
CA LYS A 43 31.19 4.79 28.63
C LYS A 43 29.76 4.41 28.25
N PHE A 44 28.95 5.39 27.84
CA PHE A 44 27.60 5.14 27.33
C PHE A 44 27.61 4.27 26.07
N ALA A 45 28.50 4.57 25.13
CA ALA A 45 28.69 3.84 23.89
C ALA A 45 29.13 2.39 24.14
N ALA A 46 30.09 2.16 25.04
CA ALA A 46 30.56 0.82 25.39
C ALA A 46 29.42 -0.09 25.89
N ALA A 47 28.51 0.46 26.70
CA ALA A 47 27.34 -0.28 27.16
C ALA A 47 26.32 -0.54 26.02
N ARG A 48 26.13 0.42 25.11
CA ARG A 48 25.15 0.33 24.01
C ARG A 48 25.61 -0.53 22.85
N ASN A 49 26.92 -0.63 22.63
CA ASN A 49 27.53 -1.40 21.56
C ASN A 49 27.91 -2.83 21.99
N LEU A 50 27.58 -3.23 23.23
CA LEU A 50 27.88 -4.56 23.74
C LEU A 50 27.21 -5.64 22.88
N GLY A 51 27.98 -6.64 22.45
CA GLY A 51 27.52 -7.74 21.62
C GLY A 51 27.45 -7.43 20.11
N LEU A 52 27.78 -6.20 19.70
CA LEU A 52 27.90 -5.86 18.28
C LEU A 52 29.26 -6.31 17.72
N PRO A 53 29.34 -6.71 16.44
CA PRO A 53 30.58 -7.12 15.81
C PRO A 53 31.60 -5.98 15.75
N ALA A 54 32.89 -6.33 15.83
CA ALA A 54 33.99 -5.38 15.64
C ALA A 54 34.00 -4.84 14.21
N LEU A 55 34.24 -3.53 14.07
CA LEU A 55 34.34 -2.89 12.75
C LEU A 55 35.69 -3.24 12.11
N ALA A 56 35.66 -3.73 10.87
CA ALA A 56 36.86 -3.96 10.08
C ALA A 56 37.46 -2.64 9.57
N TYR A 57 36.61 -1.64 9.35
CA TYR A 57 36.98 -0.30 8.91
C TYR A 57 36.28 0.71 9.83
N ASP A 58 36.99 1.18 10.85
CA ASP A 58 36.45 2.17 11.80
C ASP A 58 36.49 3.57 11.20
N LEU A 59 35.30 4.16 11.06
CA LEU A 59 35.05 5.50 10.52
C LEU A 59 34.52 6.44 11.60
N THR A 60 34.51 6.05 12.87
CA THR A 60 33.91 6.83 13.96
C THR A 60 34.46 8.25 14.01
N ARG A 61 35.75 8.43 13.71
CA ARG A 61 36.43 9.73 13.67
C ARG A 61 36.79 10.17 12.24
N ALA A 62 36.02 9.75 11.24
CA ALA A 62 36.30 10.06 9.86
C ALA A 62 36.20 11.56 9.56
N THR A 63 37.04 12.03 8.64
CA THR A 63 36.87 13.32 7.96
C THR A 63 36.23 13.10 6.60
N VAL A 64 35.15 13.82 6.30
CA VAL A 64 34.54 13.82 4.97
C VAL A 64 35.26 14.84 4.10
N VAL A 65 35.73 14.43 2.93
CA VAL A 65 36.45 15.26 1.97
C VAL A 65 35.62 15.38 0.71
N ALA A 66 35.25 16.59 0.35
CA ALA A 66 34.45 16.89 -0.84
C ALA A 66 35.01 18.11 -1.59
N PRO A 67 34.84 18.19 -2.92
CA PRO A 67 35.36 19.31 -3.70
C PRO A 67 34.65 20.62 -3.34
N THR A 68 35.40 21.72 -3.31
CA THR A 68 34.84 23.08 -3.08
C THR A 68 33.87 23.51 -4.18
N ALA A 69 34.04 22.96 -5.38
CA ALA A 69 33.21 23.20 -6.56
C ALA A 69 31.87 22.45 -6.54
N ALA A 70 31.59 21.61 -5.52
CA ALA A 70 30.35 20.85 -5.43
C ALA A 70 29.10 21.72 -5.62
N THR A 71 28.17 21.23 -6.44
CA THR A 71 26.91 21.92 -6.74
C THR A 71 25.83 21.63 -5.69
N GLY A 72 24.64 22.25 -5.81
CA GLY A 72 23.53 22.13 -4.84
C GLY A 72 23.26 20.68 -4.40
N PRO A 73 22.89 19.76 -5.32
CA PRO A 73 22.61 18.36 -4.95
C PRO A 73 23.79 17.61 -4.34
N GLU A 74 25.02 17.90 -4.78
CA GLU A 74 26.22 17.24 -4.24
C GLU A 74 26.53 17.71 -2.82
N LYS A 75 26.38 19.03 -2.56
CA LYS A 75 26.47 19.59 -1.21
C LYS A 75 25.39 19.00 -0.31
N LYS A 76 24.18 18.82 -0.83
CA LYS A 76 23.07 18.20 -0.10
C LYS A 76 23.35 16.74 0.23
N ALA A 77 23.94 15.96 -0.70
CA ALA A 77 24.37 14.59 -0.44
C ALA A 77 25.45 14.50 0.64
N VAL A 78 26.44 15.39 0.64
CA VAL A 78 27.49 15.44 1.68
C VAL A 78 26.91 15.85 3.04
N ALA A 79 26.01 16.83 3.07
CA ALA A 79 25.29 17.20 4.29
C ALA A 79 24.47 16.02 4.82
N MET A 80 23.79 15.29 3.91
CA MET A 80 23.03 14.09 4.24
C MET A 80 23.90 13.05 4.94
N LEU A 81 25.09 12.74 4.40
CA LEU A 81 26.04 11.80 5.01
C LEU A 81 26.40 12.20 6.46
N ILE A 82 26.75 13.46 6.67
CA ILE A 82 27.22 13.98 7.96
C ILE A 82 26.08 13.99 8.98
N GLU A 83 24.93 14.55 8.62
CA GLU A 83 23.77 14.69 9.52
C GLU A 83 23.17 13.34 9.90
N ASP A 84 23.04 12.43 8.93
CA ASP A 84 22.45 11.10 9.19
C ASP A 84 23.36 10.24 10.05
N THR A 85 24.67 10.38 9.89
CA THR A 85 25.64 9.72 10.77
C THR A 85 25.60 10.36 12.17
N GLU A 86 25.69 11.69 12.27
CA GLU A 86 25.68 12.40 13.55
C GLU A 86 24.42 12.08 14.38
N SER A 87 23.24 12.06 13.75
CA SER A 87 21.97 11.74 14.42
C SER A 87 21.91 10.31 14.99
N ARG A 88 22.79 9.41 14.53
CA ARG A 88 22.86 8.01 14.98
C ARG A 88 24.01 7.76 15.94
N THR A 89 25.13 8.46 15.75
CA THR A 89 26.37 8.24 16.49
C THR A 89 26.63 9.26 17.59
N LEU A 90 25.97 10.42 17.54
CA LEU A 90 26.30 11.60 18.35
C LEU A 90 27.73 12.14 18.09
N VAL A 91 28.32 11.77 16.95
CA VAL A 91 29.65 12.23 16.52
C VAL A 91 29.51 12.90 15.16
N ARG A 92 29.95 14.16 15.08
CA ARG A 92 29.94 14.92 13.84
C ARG A 92 31.25 14.75 13.10
N TRP A 93 31.19 14.24 11.87
CA TRP A 93 32.36 14.19 10.99
C TRP A 93 32.67 15.58 10.42
N PRO A 94 33.91 16.07 10.53
CA PRO A 94 34.29 17.34 9.91
C PRO A 94 34.29 17.24 8.38
N LEU A 95 33.93 18.33 7.73
CA LEU A 95 34.04 18.50 6.28
C LEU A 95 35.34 19.23 5.94
N ALA A 96 36.12 18.68 5.01
CA ALA A 96 37.35 19.28 4.49
C ALA A 96 37.35 19.34 2.96
N ALA A 97 38.13 20.29 2.42
CA ALA A 97 38.30 20.49 0.99
C ALA A 97 39.50 19.72 0.39
N ALA A 98 40.35 19.16 1.24
CA ALA A 98 41.55 18.43 0.86
C ALA A 98 41.79 17.26 1.82
N LEU A 99 42.54 16.25 1.37
CA LEU A 99 42.94 15.13 2.21
C LEU A 99 43.73 15.64 3.43
N PRO A 100 43.35 15.23 4.64
CA PRO A 100 44.08 15.64 5.83
C PRO A 100 45.35 14.78 6.00
N ALA A 101 46.16 15.09 7.01
CA ALA A 101 47.40 14.36 7.26
C ALA A 101 47.16 12.83 7.42
N PRO A 102 48.12 11.97 6.99
CA PRO A 102 48.00 10.53 7.12
C PRO A 102 47.74 10.08 8.56
N GLY A 103 47.05 8.94 8.72
CA GLY A 103 46.82 8.33 10.04
C GLY A 103 45.43 8.54 10.64
N GLN A 104 44.45 9.05 9.86
CA GLN A 104 43.05 9.12 10.27
C GLN A 104 42.10 8.58 9.19
N PRO A 105 40.91 8.08 9.58
CA PRO A 105 39.90 7.64 8.63
C PRO A 105 39.39 8.80 7.77
N VAL A 106 39.15 8.53 6.48
CA VAL A 106 38.69 9.54 5.51
C VAL A 106 37.58 8.97 4.64
N ILE A 107 36.59 9.81 4.31
CA ILE A 107 35.58 9.51 3.29
C ILE A 107 35.70 10.56 2.18
N VAL A 108 36.12 10.16 0.98
CA VAL A 108 36.23 11.05 -0.18
C VAL A 108 34.97 10.94 -1.03
N VAL A 109 34.30 12.06 -1.29
CA VAL A 109 33.01 12.11 -1.99
C VAL A 109 33.06 13.14 -3.11
N GLY A 110 32.66 12.75 -4.32
CA GLY A 110 32.53 13.65 -5.47
C GLY A 110 32.31 12.92 -6.79
N ARG A 111 32.39 13.63 -7.91
CA ARG A 111 32.38 13.00 -9.24
C ARG A 111 33.73 12.34 -9.54
N PHE A 112 33.76 11.41 -10.50
CA PHE A 112 34.99 10.69 -10.87
C PHE A 112 36.22 11.59 -11.04
N ALA A 113 36.12 12.66 -11.82
CA ALA A 113 37.24 13.58 -12.05
C ALA A 113 37.70 14.30 -10.77
N GLU A 114 36.75 14.71 -9.93
CA GLU A 114 37.00 15.43 -8.68
C GLU A 114 37.64 14.51 -7.64
N VAL A 115 37.13 13.28 -7.52
CA VAL A 115 37.68 12.26 -6.62
C VAL A 115 39.10 11.87 -7.03
N ARG A 116 39.38 11.73 -8.33
CA ARG A 116 40.74 11.51 -8.84
C ARG A 116 41.68 12.65 -8.41
N ALA A 117 41.24 13.89 -8.55
CA ALA A 117 42.02 15.05 -8.14
C ALA A 117 42.25 15.10 -6.62
N LEU A 118 41.23 14.81 -5.81
CA LEU A 118 41.34 14.78 -4.35
C LEU A 118 42.27 13.67 -3.85
N LEU A 119 42.23 12.48 -4.47
CA LEU A 119 43.10 11.36 -4.10
C LEU A 119 44.55 11.53 -4.59
N GLY A 120 44.78 12.30 -5.65
CA GLY A 120 46.11 12.53 -6.22
C GLY A 120 46.81 11.21 -6.57
N ALA A 121 48.03 11.01 -6.04
CA ALA A 121 48.81 9.78 -6.27
C ALA A 121 48.08 8.50 -5.84
N ARG A 122 47.16 8.60 -4.88
CA ARG A 122 46.38 7.45 -4.35
C ARG A 122 45.19 7.07 -5.23
N ALA A 123 44.90 7.81 -6.30
CA ALA A 123 43.78 7.50 -7.19
C ALA A 123 43.91 6.11 -7.85
N SER A 124 45.15 5.64 -8.06
CA SER A 124 45.42 4.30 -8.60
C SER A 124 45.01 3.17 -7.66
N GLU A 125 45.14 3.36 -6.34
CA GLU A 125 44.72 2.39 -5.30
C GLU A 125 43.20 2.14 -5.35
N ALA A 126 42.42 3.18 -5.68
CA ALA A 126 40.96 3.11 -5.73
C ALA A 126 40.41 2.44 -7.00
N ALA A 127 41.27 2.11 -7.97
CA ALA A 127 40.89 1.49 -9.23
C ALA A 127 39.66 2.16 -9.87
N LEU A 128 39.62 3.49 -9.87
CA LEU A 128 38.48 4.27 -10.36
C LEU A 128 38.28 4.05 -11.86
N ASP A 129 37.09 3.59 -12.23
CA ASP A 129 36.73 3.27 -13.60
C ASP A 129 35.33 3.80 -13.95
N GLU A 130 35.30 5.01 -14.50
CA GLU A 130 34.06 5.69 -14.89
C GLU A 130 33.32 4.97 -16.03
N SER A 131 34.02 4.11 -16.79
CA SER A 131 33.41 3.36 -17.89
C SER A 131 32.47 2.25 -17.39
N LYS A 132 32.60 1.84 -16.12
CA LYS A 132 31.76 0.82 -15.49
C LYS A 132 30.42 1.35 -14.99
N VAL A 133 30.15 2.64 -15.10
CA VAL A 133 28.91 3.25 -14.62
C VAL A 133 28.27 4.15 -15.67
N GLY A 134 26.96 3.98 -15.84
CA GLY A 134 26.08 4.88 -16.60
C GLY A 134 25.53 6.04 -15.76
N ALA A 135 24.54 6.74 -16.31
CA ALA A 135 23.85 7.85 -15.65
C ALA A 135 23.34 7.46 -14.26
N GLU A 136 23.46 8.39 -13.30
CA GLU A 136 23.13 8.18 -11.88
C GLU A 136 23.95 7.07 -11.18
N GLY A 137 24.89 6.43 -11.86
CA GLY A 137 25.74 5.37 -11.29
C GLY A 137 26.89 5.89 -10.44
N TYR A 138 27.47 4.97 -9.65
CA TYR A 138 28.60 5.28 -8.77
C TYR A 138 29.52 4.08 -8.55
N GLN A 139 30.75 4.38 -8.15
CA GLN A 139 31.71 3.42 -7.65
C GLN A 139 32.02 3.70 -6.17
N LEU A 140 32.01 2.63 -5.37
CA LEU A 140 32.48 2.62 -3.99
C LEU A 140 33.77 1.83 -3.91
N SER A 141 34.74 2.33 -3.16
CA SER A 141 36.02 1.63 -2.95
C SER A 141 36.55 1.85 -1.54
N THR A 142 37.17 0.81 -0.99
CA THR A 142 37.78 0.82 0.34
C THR A 142 39.29 0.66 0.20
N LEU A 143 40.06 1.64 0.67
CA LEU A 143 41.53 1.61 0.67
C LEU A 143 42.05 1.32 2.07
N GLY A 144 43.09 0.49 2.13
CA GLY A 144 43.70 0.00 3.36
C GLY A 144 43.25 -1.42 3.71
N ALA A 145 44.10 -2.14 4.43
CA ALA A 145 43.79 -3.48 4.91
C ALA A 145 42.71 -3.45 6.01
N SER A 146 42.00 -4.56 6.17
CA SER A 146 41.09 -4.75 7.31
C SER A 146 41.82 -4.53 8.63
N GLY A 147 41.22 -3.77 9.54
CA GLY A 147 41.82 -3.37 10.82
C GLY A 147 42.79 -2.18 10.72
N SER A 148 42.92 -1.55 9.54
CA SER A 148 43.68 -0.30 9.41
C SER A 148 43.15 0.77 10.35
N ALA A 149 44.05 1.49 11.03
CA ALA A 149 43.71 2.64 11.86
C ALA A 149 43.32 3.89 11.03
N ALA A 150 43.54 3.88 9.71
CA ALA A 150 43.28 4.99 8.81
C ALA A 150 42.66 4.53 7.48
N PRO A 151 41.46 3.92 7.50
CA PRO A 151 40.79 3.48 6.30
C PRO A 151 40.34 4.67 5.44
N VAL A 152 40.35 4.50 4.11
CA VAL A 152 39.78 5.50 3.19
C VAL A 152 38.62 4.90 2.42
N ILE A 153 37.45 5.50 2.53
CA ILE A 153 36.28 5.15 1.72
C ILE A 153 36.15 6.17 0.60
N VAL A 154 35.96 5.69 -0.61
CA VAL A 154 35.84 6.51 -1.81
C VAL A 154 34.45 6.34 -2.39
N ILE A 155 33.78 7.46 -2.67
CA ILE A 155 32.49 7.54 -3.37
C ILE A 155 32.68 8.39 -4.62
N ALA A 156 32.68 7.74 -5.78
CA ALA A 156 32.81 8.39 -7.09
C ALA A 156 31.50 8.27 -7.87
N GLY A 157 30.76 9.37 -8.00
CA GLY A 157 29.53 9.44 -8.79
C GLY A 157 29.79 9.78 -10.25
N ARG A 158 28.99 9.23 -11.17
CA ARG A 158 29.01 9.63 -12.59
C ARG A 158 28.55 11.08 -12.78
N ASP A 159 27.55 11.47 -12.01
CA ASP A 159 26.93 12.79 -11.98
C ASP A 159 26.50 13.12 -10.54
N ALA A 160 25.80 14.24 -10.35
CA ALA A 160 25.34 14.67 -9.02
C ALA A 160 24.41 13.65 -8.34
N ARG A 161 23.58 12.93 -9.10
CA ARG A 161 22.73 11.84 -8.56
C ARG A 161 23.53 10.59 -8.25
N GLY A 162 24.55 10.29 -9.06
CA GLY A 162 25.54 9.26 -8.74
C GLY A 162 26.20 9.50 -7.38
N VAL A 163 26.57 10.75 -7.09
CA VAL A 163 27.10 11.12 -5.76
C VAL A 163 26.05 10.88 -4.66
N LEU A 164 24.82 11.34 -4.85
CA LEU A 164 23.72 11.15 -3.90
C LEU A 164 23.46 9.66 -3.60
N PHE A 165 23.35 8.83 -4.63
CA PHE A 165 23.04 7.40 -4.45
C PHE A 165 24.24 6.60 -3.94
N GLY A 166 25.47 7.02 -4.25
CA GLY A 166 26.68 6.45 -3.66
C GLY A 166 26.76 6.72 -2.16
N VAL A 167 26.44 7.95 -1.73
CA VAL A 167 26.29 8.29 -0.30
C VAL A 167 25.17 7.47 0.34
N GLY A 168 24.01 7.35 -0.31
CA GLY A 168 22.90 6.53 0.18
C GLY A 168 23.30 5.07 0.38
N HIS A 169 24.04 4.48 -0.56
CA HIS A 169 24.56 3.12 -0.43
C HIS A 169 25.50 2.97 0.76
N LEU A 170 26.45 3.89 0.94
CA LEU A 170 27.33 3.88 2.11
C LEU A 170 26.49 3.92 3.40
N LEU A 171 25.55 4.86 3.51
CA LEU A 171 24.68 5.00 4.69
C LEU A 171 23.90 3.71 5.03
N ARG A 172 23.38 2.99 4.04
CA ARG A 172 22.70 1.70 4.27
C ARG A 172 23.65 0.60 4.74
N THR A 173 24.92 0.67 4.34
CA THR A 173 25.95 -0.34 4.64
C THR A 173 26.64 -0.09 5.99
N LEU A 174 26.69 1.17 6.44
CA LEU A 174 27.34 1.52 7.71
C LEU A 174 26.68 0.82 8.91
N HIS A 175 27.53 0.36 9.81
CA HIS A 175 27.16 -0.11 11.13
C HIS A 175 27.28 1.06 12.11
N LEU A 176 26.13 1.58 12.53
CA LEU A 176 26.01 2.84 13.27
C LEU A 176 25.47 2.60 14.68
N GLY A 177 26.11 3.24 15.66
CA GLY A 177 25.68 3.29 17.05
C GLY A 177 26.32 4.47 17.77
N PRO A 178 25.94 4.76 19.02
CA PRO A 178 26.58 5.82 19.80
C PRO A 178 28.11 5.67 19.79
N ALA A 179 28.82 6.71 19.36
CA ALA A 179 30.27 6.75 19.12
C ALA A 179 30.81 5.52 18.36
N ARG A 180 30.06 5.03 17.36
CA ARG A 180 30.46 3.90 16.51
C ARG A 180 29.94 4.10 15.10
N ALA A 181 30.84 4.18 14.12
CA ALA A 181 30.50 4.13 12.71
C ALA A 181 31.58 3.41 11.92
N GLY A 182 31.19 2.49 11.04
CA GLY A 182 32.14 1.83 10.16
C GLY A 182 31.56 0.69 9.35
N LEU A 183 32.44 -0.08 8.73
CA LEU A 183 32.08 -1.24 7.91
C LEU A 183 32.62 -2.53 8.52
N LEU A 184 31.87 -3.62 8.37
CA LEU A 184 32.32 -4.96 8.75
C LEU A 184 33.19 -5.62 7.67
N THR A 185 33.04 -5.19 6.42
CA THR A 185 33.78 -5.72 5.26
C THR A 185 34.13 -4.58 4.31
N ALA A 186 35.08 -4.82 3.41
CA ALA A 186 35.46 -3.84 2.41
C ALA A 186 34.30 -3.63 1.43
N LEU A 187 34.00 -2.37 1.14
CA LEU A 187 32.96 -1.97 0.19
C LEU A 187 33.61 -1.59 -1.14
N ASN A 188 33.56 -2.50 -2.12
CA ASN A 188 34.16 -2.36 -3.44
C ASN A 188 33.17 -2.78 -4.52
N LEU A 189 32.55 -1.83 -5.21
CA LEU A 189 31.60 -2.10 -6.31
C LEU A 189 31.45 -0.90 -7.23
N ALA A 190 30.97 -1.15 -8.45
CA ALA A 190 30.50 -0.13 -9.38
C ALA A 190 29.10 -0.53 -9.86
N THR A 191 28.13 0.39 -9.83
CA THR A 191 26.73 0.07 -10.13
C THR A 191 25.97 1.27 -10.72
N THR A 192 24.95 0.97 -11.49
CA THR A 192 24.06 1.92 -12.19
C THR A 192 22.63 1.39 -12.09
N PRO A 193 21.62 2.25 -11.94
CA PRO A 193 20.23 1.80 -11.89
C PRO A 193 19.83 1.13 -13.21
N HIS A 194 19.05 0.06 -13.13
CA HIS A 194 18.48 -0.61 -14.29
C HIS A 194 17.40 0.22 -14.97
N TYR A 195 16.49 0.83 -14.20
CA TYR A 195 15.43 1.70 -14.72
C TYR A 195 15.72 3.18 -14.47
N ALA A 196 15.46 4.01 -15.48
CA ALA A 196 15.71 5.45 -15.44
C ALA A 196 14.73 6.19 -14.52
N LEU A 197 13.50 5.68 -14.33
CA LEU A 197 12.48 6.32 -13.49
C LEU A 197 12.14 5.46 -12.26
N ARG A 198 12.36 6.01 -11.06
CA ARG A 198 12.19 5.31 -9.78
C ARG A 198 11.62 6.29 -8.75
N GLY A 199 10.30 6.47 -8.76
CA GLY A 199 9.67 7.47 -7.91
C GLY A 199 8.46 6.99 -7.13
N HIS A 200 7.95 7.88 -6.28
CA HIS A 200 6.78 7.65 -5.46
C HIS A 200 5.92 8.91 -5.38
N GLN A 201 4.61 8.72 -5.38
CA GLN A 201 3.66 9.80 -5.12
C GLN A 201 3.62 10.14 -3.62
N LEU A 202 3.72 11.43 -3.32
CA LEU A 202 3.66 12.01 -1.98
C LEU A 202 2.50 13.01 -1.91
N ALA A 203 1.29 12.48 -1.72
CA ALA A 203 0.06 13.26 -1.71
C ALA A 203 -0.15 14.05 -0.42
N TYR A 204 0.02 15.38 -0.46
CA TYR A 204 -0.41 16.28 0.63
C TYR A 204 -1.85 16.74 0.39
N ARG A 205 -2.81 15.95 0.90
CA ARG A 205 -4.26 16.18 0.81
C ARG A 205 -4.97 15.51 2.00
N PRO A 206 -6.27 15.71 2.24
CA PRO A 206 -6.96 15.14 3.40
C PRO A 206 -7.08 13.60 3.37
N LYS A 207 -7.11 12.99 2.17
CA LYS A 207 -7.37 11.56 1.93
C LYS A 207 -6.31 10.60 2.52
N PRO A 208 -4.99 10.80 2.31
CA PRO A 208 -3.93 10.00 2.93
C PRO A 208 -4.01 9.95 4.46
N ASN A 209 -3.61 8.82 5.03
CA ASN A 209 -3.75 8.59 6.47
C ASN A 209 -2.71 9.27 7.35
N SER A 210 -1.63 9.83 6.81
CA SER A 210 -0.59 10.50 7.61
C SER A 210 -0.12 11.82 7.03
N TYR A 211 0.07 11.89 5.71
CA TYR A 211 0.74 12.99 5.02
C TYR A 211 0.12 14.36 5.26
N SER A 212 -1.19 14.45 5.49
CA SER A 212 -1.86 15.71 5.83
C SER A 212 -1.32 16.36 7.10
N GLY A 213 -0.73 15.61 8.03
CA GLY A 213 -0.18 16.14 9.28
C GLY A 213 1.30 16.55 9.21
N TRP A 214 1.98 16.32 8.09
CA TRP A 214 3.44 16.45 8.02
C TRP A 214 3.89 17.85 7.66
N ASP A 215 4.87 18.37 8.39
CA ASP A 215 5.54 19.63 8.10
C ASP A 215 6.75 19.47 7.17
N LEU A 216 7.36 20.58 6.74
CA LEU A 216 8.50 20.53 5.82
C LEU A 216 9.73 19.79 6.38
N PRO A 217 10.14 19.96 7.65
CA PRO A 217 11.17 19.13 8.26
C PRO A 217 10.88 17.62 8.17
N GLN A 218 9.65 17.20 8.45
CA GLN A 218 9.27 15.79 8.34
C GLN A 218 9.30 15.32 6.87
N TRP A 219 8.81 16.13 5.93
CA TRP A 219 8.91 15.84 4.50
C TRP A 219 10.36 15.74 4.02
N GLU A 220 11.23 16.63 4.48
CA GLU A 220 12.65 16.62 4.14
C GLU A 220 13.29 15.30 4.58
N ARG A 221 13.02 14.89 5.83
CA ARG A 221 13.50 13.61 6.35
C ARG A 221 12.97 12.43 5.53
N TYR A 222 11.69 12.46 5.14
CA TYR A 222 11.10 11.36 4.37
C TYR A 222 11.62 11.29 2.93
N ILE A 223 11.75 12.43 2.24
CA ILE A 223 12.32 12.50 0.88
C ILE A 223 13.78 12.03 0.89
N ARG A 224 14.54 12.43 1.92
CA ARG A 224 15.89 11.94 2.16
C ARG A 224 15.93 10.42 2.31
N ASP A 225 15.06 9.86 3.15
CA ASP A 225 14.96 8.41 3.37
C ASP A 225 14.70 7.66 2.05
N LEU A 226 13.80 8.17 1.20
CA LEU A 226 13.52 7.59 -0.11
C LEU A 226 14.73 7.67 -1.06
N ALA A 227 15.40 8.83 -1.12
CA ALA A 227 16.59 9.01 -1.95
C ALA A 227 17.72 8.07 -1.54
N ILE A 228 17.89 7.84 -0.24
CA ILE A 228 18.87 6.89 0.30
C ILE A 228 18.63 5.48 -0.23
N PHE A 229 17.39 5.09 -0.55
CA PHE A 229 17.08 3.78 -1.14
C PHE A 229 17.02 3.76 -2.67
N GLY A 230 17.36 4.87 -3.33
CA GLY A 230 17.52 4.94 -4.79
C GLY A 230 16.35 5.60 -5.53
N CYS A 231 15.40 6.20 -4.82
CA CYS A 231 14.33 7.02 -5.42
C CYS A 231 14.93 8.26 -6.10
N ASN A 232 14.56 8.54 -7.35
CA ASN A 232 15.01 9.69 -8.12
C ASN A 232 13.90 10.67 -8.53
N ALA A 233 12.64 10.35 -8.23
CA ALA A 233 11.49 11.18 -8.61
C ALA A 233 10.43 11.23 -7.50
N ILE A 234 9.89 12.43 -7.26
CA ILE A 234 8.81 12.69 -6.32
C ILE A 234 7.61 13.20 -7.09
N GLU A 235 6.45 12.57 -6.93
CA GLU A 235 5.21 13.05 -7.53
C GLU A 235 4.32 13.75 -6.52
N LEU A 236 4.00 15.01 -6.80
CA LEU A 236 3.15 15.87 -5.99
C LEU A 236 1.75 15.94 -6.57
N LEU A 237 0.83 16.55 -5.82
CA LEU A 237 -0.55 16.80 -6.24
C LEU A 237 -0.85 18.30 -6.20
N PRO A 238 -1.66 18.82 -7.14
CA PRO A 238 -2.10 20.20 -7.12
C PRO A 238 -3.03 20.47 -5.93
N PRO A 239 -3.25 21.75 -5.55
CA PRO A 239 -4.19 22.09 -4.49
C PRO A 239 -5.62 21.62 -4.78
N ARG A 240 -6.10 21.77 -6.03
CA ARG A 240 -7.44 21.34 -6.43
C ARG A 240 -7.43 19.89 -6.91
N THR A 241 -8.15 19.04 -6.18
CA THR A 241 -8.38 17.62 -6.49
C THR A 241 -9.85 17.27 -6.22
N ASP A 242 -10.20 15.98 -6.18
CA ASP A 242 -11.53 15.49 -5.77
C ASP A 242 -11.74 15.48 -4.24
N ASP A 243 -10.78 16.02 -3.48
CA ASP A 243 -10.80 16.09 -2.02
C ASP A 243 -11.17 17.50 -1.50
N ASP A 244 -11.53 17.57 -0.22
CA ASP A 244 -11.74 18.85 0.46
C ASP A 244 -10.49 19.74 0.36
N ALA A 245 -10.70 21.04 0.18
CA ALA A 245 -9.63 22.02 0.04
C ALA A 245 -8.82 22.28 1.33
N ASP A 246 -9.27 21.72 2.46
CA ASP A 246 -8.62 21.89 3.76
C ASP A 246 -8.73 20.62 4.62
N SER A 247 -7.91 20.54 5.67
CA SER A 247 -7.90 19.46 6.65
C SER A 247 -7.52 20.01 8.03
N PRO A 248 -8.15 19.53 9.13
CA PRO A 248 -7.78 19.94 10.47
C PRO A 248 -6.33 19.58 10.86
N HIS A 249 -5.65 18.78 10.05
CA HIS A 249 -4.27 18.37 10.27
C HIS A 249 -3.24 19.21 9.49
N PHE A 250 -3.66 20.00 8.51
CA PHE A 250 -2.73 20.72 7.65
C PHE A 250 -1.87 21.71 8.46
N PRO A 251 -0.53 21.53 8.52
CA PRO A 251 0.32 22.55 9.10
C PRO A 251 0.44 23.80 8.21
N ARG A 252 0.11 23.69 6.91
CA ARG A 252 0.21 24.76 5.91
C ARG A 252 -0.84 24.60 4.80
N PRO A 253 -1.21 25.69 4.10
CA PRO A 253 -1.97 25.60 2.85
C PRO A 253 -1.30 24.68 1.83
N GLN A 254 -2.08 24.00 1.00
CA GLN A 254 -1.58 22.98 0.07
C GLN A 254 -0.56 23.53 -0.92
N LEU A 255 -0.79 24.72 -1.51
CA LEU A 255 0.15 25.31 -2.47
C LEU A 255 1.49 25.66 -1.81
N ASP A 256 1.47 26.22 -0.60
CA ASP A 256 2.69 26.54 0.16
C ASP A 256 3.48 25.27 0.49
N MET A 257 2.79 24.20 0.87
CA MET A 257 3.42 22.90 1.10
C MET A 257 4.01 22.34 -0.20
N MET A 258 3.27 22.37 -1.30
CA MET A 258 3.70 21.89 -2.62
C MET A 258 4.95 22.63 -3.11
N VAL A 259 5.01 23.96 -2.95
CA VAL A 259 6.19 24.77 -3.26
C VAL A 259 7.39 24.34 -2.41
N GLY A 260 7.18 24.12 -1.11
CA GLY A 260 8.22 23.63 -0.20
C GLY A 260 8.74 22.25 -0.60
N MET A 261 7.86 21.30 -0.88
CA MET A 261 8.23 19.94 -1.30
C MET A 261 8.95 19.91 -2.65
N SER A 262 8.50 20.72 -3.63
CA SER A 262 9.19 20.89 -4.92
C SER A 262 10.62 21.42 -4.72
N ARG A 263 10.81 22.37 -3.81
CA ARG A 263 12.15 22.88 -3.44
C ARG A 263 13.02 21.81 -2.79
N LEU A 264 12.46 21.05 -1.83
CA LEU A 264 13.17 19.95 -1.19
C LEU A 264 13.63 18.91 -2.19
N ALA A 265 12.75 18.48 -3.11
CA ALA A 265 13.12 17.55 -4.18
C ALA A 265 14.23 18.12 -5.07
N ALA A 266 14.14 19.41 -5.44
CA ALA A 266 15.17 20.09 -6.23
C ALA A 266 16.52 20.17 -5.51
N ASP A 267 16.54 20.38 -4.19
CA ASP A 267 17.78 20.42 -3.38
C ASP A 267 18.54 19.09 -3.42
N TYR A 268 17.82 17.96 -3.49
CA TYR A 268 18.41 16.63 -3.69
C TYR A 268 18.64 16.30 -5.18
N GLY A 269 18.26 17.19 -6.09
CA GLY A 269 18.33 16.95 -7.53
C GLY A 269 17.32 15.92 -8.04
N LEU A 270 16.27 15.57 -7.28
CA LEU A 270 15.21 14.63 -7.68
C LEU A 270 14.23 15.30 -8.67
N ASP A 271 13.68 14.51 -9.58
CA ASP A 271 12.66 14.99 -10.52
C ASP A 271 11.34 15.26 -9.80
N VAL A 272 10.69 16.37 -10.14
CA VAL A 272 9.37 16.74 -9.62
C VAL A 272 8.33 16.43 -10.68
N TRP A 273 7.53 15.42 -10.38
CA TRP A 273 6.34 15.06 -11.12
C TRP A 273 5.11 15.68 -10.47
N ILE A 274 4.06 15.94 -11.25
CA ILE A 274 2.76 16.31 -10.72
C ILE A 274 1.72 15.38 -11.32
N TRP A 275 0.97 14.68 -10.47
CA TRP A 275 -0.28 14.06 -10.88
C TRP A 275 -1.34 15.15 -10.87
N TYR A 276 -1.85 15.55 -12.05
CA TYR A 276 -2.71 16.71 -12.22
C TYR A 276 -3.99 16.33 -12.99
N PRO A 277 -5.11 16.05 -12.31
CA PRO A 277 -6.37 15.69 -12.96
C PRO A 277 -7.05 16.91 -13.59
N ALA A 278 -7.71 16.71 -14.73
CA ALA A 278 -8.56 17.71 -15.35
C ALA A 278 -9.94 17.68 -14.66
N MET A 279 -10.18 18.59 -13.72
CA MET A 279 -11.27 18.48 -12.73
C MET A 279 -12.63 19.02 -13.17
N ASP A 280 -12.71 19.75 -14.29
CA ASP A 280 -13.97 20.38 -14.71
C ASP A 280 -14.84 19.42 -15.54
N ASP A 281 -16.16 19.56 -15.42
CA ASP A 281 -17.12 18.61 -16.02
C ASP A 281 -17.10 18.56 -17.56
N ASP A 282 -16.76 19.66 -18.23
CA ASP A 282 -16.86 19.78 -19.68
C ASP A 282 -15.83 20.74 -20.30
N TYR A 283 -14.80 20.17 -20.93
CA TYR A 283 -13.77 20.88 -21.68
C TYR A 283 -14.12 21.16 -23.15
N GLY A 284 -15.35 20.87 -23.59
CA GLY A 284 -15.88 21.33 -24.87
C GLY A 284 -16.19 22.84 -24.88
N LYS A 285 -16.31 23.45 -23.69
CA LYS A 285 -16.60 24.87 -23.50
C LYS A 285 -15.32 25.73 -23.49
N PRO A 286 -15.21 26.75 -24.35
CA PRO A 286 -14.04 27.62 -24.39
C PRO A 286 -13.70 28.30 -23.06
N GLU A 287 -14.71 28.69 -22.29
CA GLU A 287 -14.57 29.31 -20.97
C GLU A 287 -13.97 28.36 -19.93
N THR A 288 -14.35 27.07 -19.94
CA THR A 288 -13.77 26.04 -19.07
C THR A 288 -12.29 25.85 -19.40
N VAL A 289 -11.96 25.76 -20.69
CA VAL A 289 -10.56 25.64 -21.14
C VAL A 289 -9.75 26.86 -20.73
N ALA A 290 -10.29 28.08 -20.89
CA ALA A 290 -9.62 29.31 -20.49
C ALA A 290 -9.38 29.39 -18.98
N PHE A 291 -10.36 28.96 -18.18
CA PHE A 291 -10.23 28.86 -16.73
C PHE A 291 -9.12 27.88 -16.33
N ALA A 292 -9.16 26.65 -16.84
CA ALA A 292 -8.17 25.61 -16.50
C ALA A 292 -6.75 25.99 -16.92
N LEU A 293 -6.58 26.65 -18.08
CA LEU A 293 -5.28 27.18 -18.52
C LEU A 293 -4.72 28.21 -17.54
N LYS A 294 -5.57 29.05 -16.96
CA LYS A 294 -5.18 30.04 -15.96
C LYS A 294 -4.84 29.37 -14.63
N GLU A 295 -5.71 28.52 -14.12
CA GLU A 295 -5.54 27.83 -12.83
C GLU A 295 -4.23 27.01 -12.81
N TRP A 296 -3.97 26.23 -13.85
CA TRP A 296 -2.76 25.41 -13.93
C TRP A 296 -1.51 26.28 -14.06
N ALA A 297 -1.58 27.38 -14.83
CA ALA A 297 -0.47 28.33 -14.96
C ALA A 297 -0.09 28.99 -13.62
N GLU A 298 -1.06 29.25 -12.74
CA GLU A 298 -0.78 29.78 -11.39
C GLU A 298 0.08 28.79 -10.60
N VAL A 299 -0.27 27.49 -10.61
CA VAL A 299 0.54 26.43 -9.99
C VAL A 299 1.92 26.32 -10.65
N PHE A 300 1.99 26.29 -11.99
CA PHE A 300 3.25 26.15 -12.73
C PHE A 300 4.22 27.29 -12.42
N SER A 301 3.71 28.51 -12.30
CA SER A 301 4.50 29.70 -12.00
C SER A 301 5.03 29.74 -10.56
N ALA A 302 4.31 29.11 -9.62
CA ALA A 302 4.66 29.13 -8.20
C ALA A 302 5.76 28.10 -7.85
N LEU A 303 5.80 26.97 -8.55
CA LEU A 303 6.71 25.88 -8.22
C LEU A 303 8.14 26.16 -8.73
N PRO A 304 9.17 25.93 -7.89
CA PRO A 304 10.57 26.14 -8.28
C PRO A 304 11.08 25.09 -9.28
N ARG A 305 10.49 23.90 -9.31
CA ARG A 305 10.85 22.82 -10.23
C ARG A 305 9.62 22.00 -10.61
N ILE A 306 9.47 21.77 -11.92
CA ILE A 306 8.57 20.79 -12.51
C ILE A 306 9.32 20.13 -13.67
N ASP A 307 9.42 18.80 -13.67
CA ASP A 307 10.04 18.04 -14.76
C ASP A 307 8.99 17.32 -15.62
N ALA A 308 7.86 16.95 -15.01
CA ALA A 308 6.80 16.26 -15.72
C ALA A 308 5.42 16.41 -15.07
N ILE A 309 4.38 16.35 -15.90
CA ILE A 309 2.98 16.26 -15.47
C ILE A 309 2.40 14.96 -16.01
N LEU A 310 1.76 14.19 -15.13
CA LEU A 310 0.86 13.10 -15.48
C LEU A 310 -0.58 13.59 -15.33
N VAL A 311 -1.36 13.47 -16.39
CA VAL A 311 -2.81 13.67 -16.36
C VAL A 311 -3.51 12.31 -16.42
N PRO A 312 -4.30 11.92 -15.39
CA PRO A 312 -5.15 10.74 -15.46
C PRO A 312 -6.36 10.96 -16.37
N GLY A 313 -6.77 9.91 -17.09
CA GLY A 313 -8.04 9.90 -17.85
C GLY A 313 -9.29 9.77 -16.96
N GLY A 314 -9.14 9.31 -15.72
CA GLY A 314 -10.24 9.08 -14.79
C GLY A 314 -9.76 8.81 -13.35
N ASP A 315 -10.69 8.80 -12.40
CA ASP A 315 -10.44 8.59 -10.95
C ASP A 315 -9.46 9.62 -10.33
N PRO A 316 -9.71 10.94 -10.42
CA PRO A 316 -10.80 11.67 -11.07
C PRO A 316 -10.40 12.20 -12.46
N GLY A 317 -11.33 12.91 -13.11
CA GLY A 317 -11.08 13.68 -14.33
C GLY A 317 -12.03 13.35 -15.47
N HIS A 318 -12.29 12.05 -15.68
CA HIS A 318 -13.32 11.45 -16.54
C HIS A 318 -13.58 12.16 -17.90
N THR A 319 -12.56 12.80 -18.45
CA THR A 319 -12.67 13.61 -19.67
C THR A 319 -12.30 12.73 -20.86
N PRO A 320 -13.18 12.62 -21.87
CA PRO A 320 -12.91 11.78 -23.04
C PRO A 320 -11.68 12.29 -23.79
N PRO A 321 -10.87 11.40 -24.41
CA PRO A 321 -9.62 11.77 -25.05
C PRO A 321 -9.78 12.80 -26.17
N ARG A 322 -10.94 12.81 -26.84
CA ARG A 322 -11.30 13.82 -27.88
C ARG A 322 -11.27 15.26 -27.36
N LEU A 323 -11.56 15.47 -26.09
CA LEU A 323 -11.51 16.79 -25.42
C LEU A 323 -10.19 16.96 -24.65
N MET A 324 -9.65 15.86 -24.11
CA MET A 324 -8.40 15.88 -23.35
C MET A 324 -7.20 16.29 -24.21
N PHE A 325 -7.00 15.72 -25.40
CA PHE A 325 -5.80 16.02 -26.22
C PHE A 325 -5.68 17.52 -26.56
N PRO A 326 -6.72 18.22 -27.07
CA PRO A 326 -6.61 19.67 -27.33
C PRO A 326 -6.36 20.52 -26.08
N LEU A 327 -6.90 20.13 -24.93
CA LEU A 327 -6.63 20.80 -23.65
C LEU A 327 -5.14 20.64 -23.28
N LEU A 328 -4.63 19.42 -23.34
CA LEU A 328 -3.27 19.10 -22.90
C LEU A 328 -2.19 19.67 -23.82
N GLU A 329 -2.46 19.82 -25.11
CA GLU A 329 -1.57 20.54 -26.02
C GLU A 329 -1.37 22.00 -25.55
N LYS A 330 -2.48 22.70 -25.23
CA LYS A 330 -2.44 24.07 -24.71
C LYS A 330 -1.79 24.13 -23.32
N GLN A 331 -2.07 23.18 -22.44
CA GLN A 331 -1.44 23.10 -21.13
C GLN A 331 0.07 22.83 -21.22
N THR A 332 0.51 22.03 -22.19
CA THR A 332 1.93 21.78 -22.45
C THR A 332 2.65 23.05 -22.87
N ALA A 333 2.02 23.85 -23.75
CA ALA A 333 2.55 25.16 -24.11
C ALA A 333 2.60 26.11 -22.90
N SER A 334 1.57 26.10 -22.04
CA SER A 334 1.53 26.88 -20.80
C SER A 334 2.66 26.48 -19.83
N LEU A 335 2.81 25.18 -19.57
CA LEU A 335 3.86 24.60 -18.72
C LEU A 335 5.25 25.05 -19.15
N ARG A 336 5.56 24.96 -20.45
CA ARG A 336 6.88 25.30 -21.00
C ARG A 336 7.24 26.78 -20.93
N ARG A 337 6.27 27.67 -20.66
CA ARG A 337 6.57 29.10 -20.37
C ARG A 337 7.32 29.27 -19.07
N PHE A 338 7.09 28.39 -18.09
CA PHE A 338 7.70 28.46 -16.77
C PHE A 338 8.79 27.39 -16.60
N HIS A 339 8.60 26.20 -17.19
CA HIS A 339 9.52 25.07 -17.10
C HIS A 339 9.81 24.52 -18.51
N PRO A 340 10.77 25.10 -19.26
CA PRO A 340 10.96 24.83 -20.69
C PRO A 340 11.25 23.36 -21.07
N GLN A 341 11.83 22.60 -20.15
CA GLN A 341 12.17 21.18 -20.35
C GLN A 341 11.09 20.23 -19.81
N ALA A 342 10.04 20.75 -19.17
CA ALA A 342 9.02 19.91 -18.57
C ALA A 342 8.17 19.20 -19.63
N THR A 343 7.73 17.99 -19.27
CA THR A 343 7.03 17.07 -20.17
C THR A 343 5.59 16.81 -19.75
N MET A 344 4.73 16.47 -20.72
CA MET A 344 3.33 16.13 -20.50
C MET A 344 3.09 14.66 -20.81
N TRP A 345 2.37 13.98 -19.92
CA TRP A 345 2.07 12.54 -19.98
C TRP A 345 0.59 12.30 -19.74
N LEU A 346 0.01 11.33 -20.44
CA LEU A 346 -1.42 11.00 -20.34
C LEU A 346 -1.59 9.51 -20.03
N SER A 347 -2.46 9.23 -19.07
CA SER A 347 -2.95 7.88 -18.80
C SER A 347 -4.34 7.68 -19.39
N PRO A 348 -4.63 6.57 -20.10
CA PRO A 348 -5.99 6.20 -20.49
C PRO A 348 -6.78 5.53 -19.35
N GLN A 349 -6.46 5.88 -18.10
CA GLN A 349 -7.11 5.38 -16.90
C GLN A 349 -8.64 5.52 -16.99
N GLY A 350 -9.36 4.42 -16.84
CA GLY A 350 -10.81 4.38 -16.84
C GLY A 350 -11.47 4.52 -18.21
N PHE A 351 -10.71 4.62 -19.31
CA PHE A 351 -11.28 4.65 -20.66
C PHE A 351 -12.00 3.33 -20.97
N GLY A 352 -13.22 3.44 -21.51
CA GLY A 352 -13.90 2.32 -22.15
C GLY A 352 -13.27 1.99 -23.51
N GLN A 353 -13.84 1.01 -24.20
CA GLN A 353 -13.28 0.53 -25.48
C GLN A 353 -13.15 1.65 -26.52
N ASP A 354 -14.22 2.43 -26.74
CA ASP A 354 -14.23 3.49 -27.77
C ASP A 354 -13.17 4.58 -27.52
N ASP A 355 -13.00 4.98 -26.26
CA ASP A 355 -12.03 5.99 -25.87
C ASP A 355 -10.59 5.45 -25.94
N MET A 356 -10.38 4.19 -25.56
CA MET A 356 -9.08 3.52 -25.70
C MET A 356 -8.68 3.40 -27.17
N ASP A 357 -9.60 3.01 -28.05
CA ASP A 357 -9.35 2.89 -29.47
C ASP A 357 -9.03 4.26 -30.09
N TYR A 358 -9.76 5.32 -29.69
CA TYR A 358 -9.43 6.69 -30.09
C TYR A 358 -8.04 7.12 -29.61
N PHE A 359 -7.69 6.85 -28.34
CA PHE A 359 -6.38 7.16 -27.77
C PHE A 359 -5.24 6.52 -28.56
N ILE A 360 -5.34 5.22 -28.86
CA ILE A 360 -4.32 4.48 -29.62
C ILE A 360 -4.22 4.99 -31.07
N ASN A 361 -5.34 5.23 -31.74
CA ASN A 361 -5.36 5.73 -33.11
C ASN A 361 -4.77 7.14 -33.20
N TYR A 362 -5.09 8.03 -32.25
CA TYR A 362 -4.54 9.38 -32.21
C TYR A 362 -3.01 9.37 -32.09
N LEU A 363 -2.45 8.54 -31.19
CA LEU A 363 -0.99 8.40 -31.06
C LEU A 363 -0.33 7.85 -32.33
N THR A 364 -1.01 6.93 -33.01
CA THR A 364 -0.49 6.26 -34.22
C THR A 364 -0.50 7.18 -35.44
N GLU A 365 -1.61 7.88 -35.65
CA GLU A 365 -1.86 8.68 -36.85
C GLU A 365 -1.33 10.11 -36.70
N GLN A 366 -1.62 10.78 -35.58
CA GLN A 366 -1.31 12.19 -35.39
C GLN A 366 0.10 12.43 -34.86
N LYS A 367 0.68 11.46 -34.16
CA LYS A 367 2.05 11.50 -33.60
C LYS A 367 2.34 12.85 -32.90
N PRO A 368 1.51 13.25 -31.90
CA PRO A 368 1.67 14.53 -31.22
C PRO A 368 3.08 14.68 -30.62
N ALA A 369 3.81 15.71 -31.04
CA ALA A 369 5.17 15.98 -30.54
C ALA A 369 5.18 16.68 -29.17
N TRP A 370 4.04 17.22 -28.74
CA TRP A 370 3.91 17.85 -27.41
C TRP A 370 3.78 16.80 -26.29
N LEU A 371 3.28 15.59 -26.58
CA LEU A 371 3.10 14.52 -25.62
C LEU A 371 4.40 13.70 -25.50
N ALA A 372 4.91 13.55 -24.28
CA ALA A 372 6.17 12.84 -24.05
C ALA A 372 6.00 11.33 -23.94
N GLY A 373 4.86 10.84 -23.49
CA GLY A 373 4.60 9.41 -23.38
C GLY A 373 3.24 9.07 -22.79
N ALA A 374 2.99 7.77 -22.70
CA ALA A 374 1.77 7.21 -22.13
C ALA A 374 2.04 6.66 -20.72
N VAL A 375 1.01 6.59 -19.89
CA VAL A 375 1.12 6.03 -18.54
C VAL A 375 0.18 4.85 -18.37
N PHE A 376 0.72 3.74 -17.87
CA PHE A 376 -0.07 2.59 -17.45
C PHE A 376 -0.43 2.74 -15.98
N ALA A 377 -1.67 3.09 -15.70
CA ALA A 377 -2.22 3.38 -14.38
C ALA A 377 -3.23 2.30 -13.93
N PRO A 378 -3.76 2.36 -12.70
CA PRO A 378 -4.93 1.56 -12.32
C PRO A 378 -6.07 1.79 -13.32
N TRP A 379 -6.94 0.80 -13.47
CA TRP A 379 -8.12 0.89 -14.35
C TRP A 379 -7.81 1.12 -15.84
N VAL A 380 -6.61 0.74 -16.31
CA VAL A 380 -6.39 0.48 -17.73
C VAL A 380 -6.87 -0.95 -18.01
N HIS A 381 -7.85 -1.11 -18.90
CA HIS A 381 -8.61 -2.38 -19.07
C HIS A 381 -7.90 -3.40 -19.97
N MET A 382 -6.58 -3.55 -19.79
CA MET A 382 -5.74 -4.56 -20.46
C MET A 382 -4.45 -4.78 -19.65
N ASP A 383 -3.74 -5.87 -19.89
CA ASP A 383 -2.43 -6.07 -19.26
C ASP A 383 -1.35 -5.15 -19.85
N LEU A 384 -0.27 -4.89 -19.10
CA LEU A 384 0.77 -3.95 -19.50
C LEU A 384 1.54 -4.42 -20.74
N ALA A 385 1.69 -5.74 -20.93
CA ALA A 385 2.33 -6.27 -22.13
C ALA A 385 1.49 -5.96 -23.38
N GLU A 386 0.16 -6.09 -23.28
CA GLU A 386 -0.79 -5.67 -24.31
C GLU A 386 -0.76 -4.16 -24.54
N PHE A 387 -0.78 -3.37 -23.46
CA PHE A 387 -0.70 -1.92 -23.57
C PHE A 387 0.57 -1.47 -24.30
N ARG A 388 1.72 -2.07 -24.00
CA ARG A 388 2.98 -1.80 -24.70
C ARG A 388 2.93 -2.20 -26.18
N ARG A 389 2.26 -3.30 -26.54
CA ARG A 389 2.08 -3.70 -27.95
C ARG A 389 1.21 -2.70 -28.72
N ARG A 390 0.20 -2.12 -28.07
CA ARG A 390 -0.75 -1.18 -28.70
C ARG A 390 -0.23 0.26 -28.78
N VAL A 391 0.48 0.75 -27.77
CA VAL A 391 1.05 2.10 -27.78
C VAL A 391 2.24 2.15 -28.75
N PRO A 392 2.33 3.12 -29.67
CA PRO A 392 3.46 3.23 -30.59
C PRO A 392 4.81 3.34 -29.86
N ALA A 393 5.84 2.67 -30.39
CA ALA A 393 7.16 2.57 -29.74
C ALA A 393 7.85 3.93 -29.51
N ALA A 394 7.51 4.95 -30.28
CA ALA A 394 8.01 6.32 -30.10
C ALA A 394 7.57 6.94 -28.77
N TYR A 395 6.47 6.45 -28.18
CA TYR A 395 5.98 6.89 -26.87
C TYR A 395 6.46 5.92 -25.79
N PRO A 396 7.39 6.33 -24.91
CA PRO A 396 7.72 5.56 -23.71
C PRO A 396 6.47 5.36 -22.84
N ILE A 397 6.47 4.26 -22.09
CA ILE A 397 5.44 4.00 -21.08
C ILE A 397 6.05 4.22 -19.71
N ARG A 398 5.42 5.08 -18.91
CA ARG A 398 5.65 5.15 -17.46
C ARG A 398 4.68 4.20 -16.76
N TYR A 399 5.17 3.48 -15.77
CA TYR A 399 4.32 2.68 -14.88
C TYR A 399 3.84 3.53 -13.68
N TYR A 400 2.54 3.50 -13.40
CA TYR A 400 1.93 4.09 -12.21
C TYR A 400 1.18 3.01 -11.39
N PRO A 401 1.91 2.10 -10.72
CA PRO A 401 1.31 0.99 -9.98
C PRO A 401 0.74 1.42 -8.62
N ASP A 402 -0.40 0.84 -8.25
CA ASP A 402 -0.92 0.90 -6.89
C ASP A 402 -0.17 -0.05 -5.96
N ILE A 403 0.48 0.51 -4.92
CA ILE A 403 1.27 -0.26 -3.93
C ILE A 403 0.70 -0.18 -2.51
N THR A 404 -0.48 0.43 -2.35
CA THR A 404 -1.02 0.80 -1.03
C THR A 404 -2.25 0.00 -0.68
N HIS A 405 -3.14 -0.22 -1.64
CA HIS A 405 -4.42 -0.83 -1.38
C HIS A 405 -4.37 -2.37 -1.36
N THR A 406 -5.22 -2.96 -0.54
CA THR A 406 -5.33 -4.43 -0.38
C THR A 406 -6.54 -5.03 -1.11
N ARG A 407 -7.56 -4.23 -1.40
CA ARG A 407 -8.79 -4.62 -2.13
C ARG A 407 -9.34 -3.45 -2.94
N ASN A 408 -10.22 -3.73 -3.91
CA ASN A 408 -10.81 -2.72 -4.80
C ASN A 408 -9.71 -1.78 -5.39
N CYS A 409 -8.68 -2.41 -5.95
CA CYS A 409 -7.46 -1.76 -6.40
C CYS A 409 -6.85 -2.54 -7.57
N GLN A 410 -5.77 -2.01 -8.14
CA GLN A 410 -5.08 -2.63 -9.28
C GLN A 410 -4.48 -4.00 -8.97
N TYR A 411 -3.92 -4.16 -7.76
CA TYR A 411 -3.22 -5.38 -7.33
C TYR A 411 -3.69 -5.83 -5.94
N PRO A 412 -4.90 -6.41 -5.83
CA PRO A 412 -5.43 -6.88 -4.57
C PRO A 412 -4.60 -8.05 -4.00
N ILE A 413 -4.75 -8.33 -2.71
CA ILE A 413 -4.14 -9.51 -2.08
C ILE A 413 -4.93 -10.74 -2.52
N ALA A 414 -4.26 -11.74 -3.10
CA ALA A 414 -4.91 -13.00 -3.47
C ALA A 414 -5.19 -13.85 -2.23
N ASP A 415 -6.31 -14.58 -2.23
CA ASP A 415 -6.72 -15.48 -1.15
C ASP A 415 -6.73 -14.77 0.22
N TRP A 416 -7.17 -13.50 0.25
CA TRP A 416 -7.18 -12.70 1.48
C TRP A 416 -8.43 -13.01 2.32
N ASP A 417 -8.23 -13.51 3.53
CA ASP A 417 -9.34 -13.93 4.39
C ASP A 417 -10.31 -12.78 4.68
N ARG A 418 -11.62 -13.07 4.58
CA ARG A 418 -12.71 -12.13 4.84
C ARG A 418 -12.58 -11.42 6.19
N ALA A 419 -12.06 -12.09 7.22
CA ALA A 419 -11.88 -11.47 8.52
C ALA A 419 -10.91 -10.29 8.47
N PHE A 420 -9.82 -10.39 7.71
CA PHE A 420 -8.94 -9.25 7.46
C PHE A 420 -9.59 -8.21 6.57
N VAL A 421 -10.29 -8.60 5.51
CA VAL A 421 -11.01 -7.66 4.64
C VAL A 421 -11.97 -6.76 5.43
N LEU A 422 -12.72 -7.34 6.36
CA LEU A 422 -13.72 -6.64 7.16
C LEU A 422 -13.10 -5.73 8.24
N THR A 423 -11.92 -6.08 8.75
CA THR A 423 -11.30 -5.39 9.90
C THR A 423 -10.18 -4.46 9.48
N GLN A 424 -9.33 -4.85 8.53
CA GLN A 424 -8.22 -4.06 7.98
C GLN A 424 -8.67 -3.15 6.84
N THR A 425 -9.78 -3.47 6.17
CA THR A 425 -10.39 -2.66 5.10
C THR A 425 -9.49 -2.50 3.87
N ARG A 426 -9.35 -1.28 3.32
CA ARG A 426 -8.72 -1.01 2.01
C ARG A 426 -7.28 -0.51 2.11
N GLU A 427 -7.00 0.31 3.12
CA GLU A 427 -5.76 1.09 3.26
C GLU A 427 -5.05 0.83 4.62
N PRO A 428 -4.87 -0.44 5.05
CA PRO A 428 -4.16 -0.75 6.29
C PRO A 428 -2.64 -0.56 6.16
N VAL A 429 -1.89 -0.68 7.26
CA VAL A 429 -0.42 -0.87 7.23
C VAL A 429 -0.10 -2.06 6.32
N SER A 430 0.50 -1.80 5.15
CA SER A 430 0.62 -2.74 4.04
C SER A 430 2.08 -3.10 3.79
N THR A 431 2.48 -4.30 4.23
CA THR A 431 3.85 -4.82 4.08
C THR A 431 3.84 -6.04 3.16
N ARG A 432 4.14 -5.84 1.87
CA ARG A 432 3.98 -6.86 0.82
C ARG A 432 5.25 -7.03 -0.05
N PRO A 433 6.45 -7.24 0.53
CA PRO A 433 7.69 -7.26 -0.23
C PRO A 433 7.73 -8.32 -1.34
N THR A 434 7.17 -9.51 -1.09
CA THR A 434 7.19 -10.62 -2.06
C THR A 434 6.25 -10.34 -3.23
N ASP A 435 5.03 -9.88 -2.95
CA ASP A 435 4.06 -9.51 -3.98
C ASP A 435 4.57 -8.35 -4.83
N MET A 436 5.09 -7.30 -4.20
CA MET A 436 5.59 -6.12 -4.91
C MET A 436 6.77 -6.48 -5.82
N ALA A 437 7.67 -7.36 -5.38
CA ALA A 437 8.76 -7.85 -6.20
C ALA A 437 8.27 -8.65 -7.40
N ARG A 438 7.26 -9.50 -7.21
CA ARG A 438 6.66 -10.29 -8.29
C ARG A 438 6.00 -9.40 -9.34
N ILE A 439 5.15 -8.48 -8.89
CA ILE A 439 4.45 -7.52 -9.76
C ILE A 439 5.47 -6.70 -10.57
N LEU A 440 6.49 -6.18 -9.90
CA LEU A 440 7.55 -5.40 -10.53
C LEU A 440 8.29 -6.23 -11.59
N ARG A 441 8.80 -7.42 -11.24
CA ARG A 441 9.57 -8.27 -12.16
C ARG A 441 8.76 -8.73 -13.37
N LEU A 442 7.47 -8.96 -13.19
CA LEU A 442 6.58 -9.37 -14.28
C LEU A 442 6.25 -8.21 -15.23
N LEU A 443 6.01 -7.00 -14.71
CA LEU A 443 5.34 -5.94 -15.46
C LEU A 443 6.25 -4.76 -15.82
N GLN A 444 7.21 -4.40 -14.97
CA GLN A 444 8.12 -3.27 -15.21
C GLN A 444 9.01 -3.39 -16.46
N PRO A 445 9.38 -4.59 -16.99
CA PRO A 445 10.18 -4.69 -18.22
C PRO A 445 9.58 -4.02 -19.46
N HIS A 446 8.31 -3.67 -19.45
CA HIS A 446 7.63 -2.98 -20.54
C HIS A 446 7.69 -1.44 -20.46
N THR A 447 8.39 -0.88 -19.48
CA THR A 447 8.33 0.55 -19.13
C THR A 447 9.71 1.17 -18.97
N ILE A 448 9.76 2.51 -18.85
CA ILE A 448 11.00 3.24 -18.51
C ILE A 448 11.31 3.22 -16.99
N GLY A 449 10.50 2.48 -16.22
CA GLY A 449 10.46 2.53 -14.77
C GLY A 449 9.07 2.93 -14.24
N ALA A 450 9.03 3.30 -12.97
CA ALA A 450 7.78 3.53 -12.24
C ALA A 450 7.85 4.78 -11.37
N VAL A 451 6.71 5.43 -11.23
CA VAL A 451 6.40 6.28 -10.08
C VAL A 451 5.18 5.68 -9.44
N THR A 452 5.30 5.13 -8.23
CA THR A 452 4.20 4.36 -7.62
C THR A 452 3.12 5.26 -7.03
N TYR A 453 1.86 4.89 -7.19
CA TYR A 453 0.75 5.49 -6.46
C TYR A 453 0.77 5.06 -4.98
N SER A 454 0.52 5.99 -4.07
CA SER A 454 0.56 5.75 -2.62
C SER A 454 -0.43 6.63 -1.87
N GLU A 455 -1.03 6.09 -0.81
CA GLU A 455 -1.94 6.81 0.11
C GLU A 455 -1.29 7.14 1.46
N GLY A 456 0.05 7.09 1.58
CA GLY A 456 0.73 7.51 2.81
C GLY A 456 1.99 6.72 3.12
N CYS A 457 2.42 6.76 4.38
CA CYS A 457 3.57 5.98 4.86
C CYS A 457 3.24 4.52 5.22
N ILE A 458 1.98 4.11 5.10
CA ILE A 458 1.55 2.72 5.36
C ILE A 458 2.14 1.70 4.39
N ASP A 459 2.62 2.15 3.23
CA ASP A 459 3.25 1.35 2.17
C ASP A 459 4.77 1.60 2.08
N ASP A 460 5.37 2.15 3.14
CA ASP A 460 6.79 2.57 3.17
C ASP A 460 7.78 1.46 2.77
N ILE A 461 7.56 0.24 3.27
CA ILE A 461 8.38 -0.94 2.89
C ILE A 461 8.22 -1.25 1.39
N ASN A 462 7.00 -1.13 0.86
CA ASN A 462 6.75 -1.35 -0.56
C ASN A 462 7.53 -0.32 -1.38
N LYS A 463 7.53 0.97 -1.00
CA LYS A 463 8.34 1.99 -1.66
C LYS A 463 9.83 1.65 -1.68
N THR A 464 10.38 1.18 -0.55
CA THR A 464 11.76 0.70 -0.49
C THR A 464 12.02 -0.45 -1.46
N VAL A 465 11.15 -1.47 -1.48
CA VAL A 465 11.29 -2.63 -2.38
C VAL A 465 11.25 -2.17 -3.85
N TRP A 466 10.29 -1.31 -4.21
CA TRP A 466 10.19 -0.76 -5.56
C TRP A 466 11.42 0.04 -5.97
N SER A 467 11.94 0.92 -5.10
CA SER A 467 13.15 1.70 -5.36
C SER A 467 14.38 0.79 -5.55
N ARG A 468 14.57 -0.20 -4.68
CA ARG A 468 15.74 -1.09 -4.72
C ARG A 468 15.70 -2.06 -5.89
N LEU A 469 14.55 -2.64 -6.22
CA LEU A 469 14.41 -3.53 -7.36
C LEU A 469 14.38 -2.79 -8.70
N SER A 470 13.96 -1.52 -8.73
CA SER A 470 14.13 -0.69 -9.93
C SER A 470 15.59 -0.28 -10.16
N TRP A 471 16.42 -0.30 -9.12
CA TRP A 471 17.87 -0.17 -9.25
C TRP A 471 18.50 -1.47 -9.76
N ASP A 472 18.16 -2.59 -9.14
CA ASP A 472 18.67 -3.93 -9.47
C ASP A 472 17.54 -4.96 -9.34
N PRO A 473 16.94 -5.41 -10.47
CA PRO A 473 15.83 -6.36 -10.46
C PRO A 473 16.15 -7.71 -9.83
N ASP A 474 17.43 -8.08 -9.80
CA ASP A 474 17.93 -9.37 -9.29
C ASP A 474 18.35 -9.29 -7.82
N ALA A 475 18.25 -8.12 -7.18
CA ALA A 475 18.62 -7.94 -5.78
C ALA A 475 17.81 -8.85 -4.84
N SER A 476 18.50 -9.35 -3.81
CA SER A 476 17.91 -10.17 -2.75
C SER A 476 16.94 -9.35 -1.91
N LEU A 477 15.69 -9.80 -1.83
CA LEU A 477 14.69 -9.18 -0.96
C LEU A 477 15.09 -9.24 0.51
N THR A 478 15.72 -10.33 0.95
CA THR A 478 16.20 -10.45 2.32
C THR A 478 17.24 -9.39 2.64
N GLU A 479 18.19 -9.13 1.73
CA GLU A 479 19.19 -8.08 1.93
C GLU A 479 18.58 -6.68 1.88
N ILE A 480 17.61 -6.44 1.00
CA ILE A 480 16.86 -5.16 0.97
C ILE A 480 16.17 -4.90 2.33
N LEU A 481 15.53 -5.91 2.90
CA LEU A 481 14.84 -5.77 4.18
C LEU A 481 15.81 -5.72 5.38
N ARG A 482 16.97 -6.38 5.30
CA ARG A 482 18.05 -6.22 6.29
C ARG A 482 18.64 -4.82 6.26
N ASP A 483 18.89 -4.26 5.08
CA ASP A 483 19.29 -2.86 4.91
C ASP A 483 18.25 -1.91 5.51
N TYR A 484 16.97 -2.14 5.22
CA TYR A 484 15.85 -1.37 5.79
C TYR A 484 15.84 -1.47 7.33
N GLY A 485 15.90 -2.68 7.88
CA GLY A 485 15.89 -2.93 9.32
C GLY A 485 17.09 -2.30 10.02
N ARG A 486 18.30 -2.46 9.49
CA ARG A 486 19.53 -1.86 10.03
C ARG A 486 19.48 -0.33 9.98
N TYR A 487 19.07 0.24 8.84
CA TYR A 487 19.12 1.67 8.61
C TYR A 487 18.05 2.45 9.40
N PHE A 488 16.82 1.92 9.43
CA PHE A 488 15.69 2.59 10.06
C PHE A 488 15.43 2.15 11.48
N ILE A 489 15.56 0.86 11.81
CA ILE A 489 15.20 0.33 13.13
C ILE A 489 16.44 0.32 14.03
N SER A 490 17.27 -0.70 13.89
CA SER A 490 18.57 -0.80 14.55
C SER A 490 19.37 -1.99 14.03
N GLU A 491 20.70 -1.94 14.20
CA GLU A 491 21.61 -3.03 13.83
C GLU A 491 21.28 -4.34 14.55
N ARG A 492 20.79 -4.27 15.80
CA ARG A 492 20.48 -5.44 16.63
C ARG A 492 19.24 -6.21 16.17
N LEU A 493 18.28 -5.50 15.57
CA LEU A 493 16.99 -6.07 15.17
C LEU A 493 16.90 -6.28 13.65
N ALA A 494 17.97 -6.04 12.89
CA ALA A 494 17.92 -5.97 11.44
C ALA A 494 17.40 -7.27 10.79
N ASP A 495 17.93 -8.43 11.20
CA ASP A 495 17.51 -9.72 10.64
C ASP A 495 16.12 -10.13 11.14
N ASP A 496 15.88 -10.05 12.45
CA ASP A 496 14.59 -10.38 13.07
C ASP A 496 13.45 -9.52 12.49
N PHE A 497 13.70 -8.23 12.27
CA PHE A 497 12.73 -7.33 11.66
C PHE A 497 12.48 -7.70 10.20
N ALA A 498 13.53 -7.97 9.41
CA ALA A 498 13.40 -8.41 8.02
C ALA A 498 12.57 -9.71 7.91
N GLN A 499 12.85 -10.71 8.74
CA GLN A 499 12.06 -11.95 8.78
C GLN A 499 10.64 -11.71 9.26
N GLY A 500 10.45 -10.81 10.24
CA GLY A 500 9.15 -10.40 10.73
C GLY A 500 8.28 -9.77 9.64
N ILE A 501 8.85 -8.96 8.74
CA ILE A 501 8.11 -8.39 7.60
C ILE A 501 7.62 -9.49 6.65
N PHE A 502 8.45 -10.48 6.31
CA PHE A 502 7.98 -11.62 5.50
C PHE A 502 6.90 -12.42 6.23
N ALA A 503 6.98 -12.56 7.55
CA ALA A 503 5.98 -13.25 8.35
C ALA A 503 4.63 -12.49 8.35
N LEU A 504 4.67 -11.16 8.44
CA LEU A 504 3.46 -10.32 8.32
C LEU A 504 2.79 -10.45 6.95
N GLU A 505 3.56 -10.49 5.86
CA GLU A 505 3.00 -10.74 4.52
C GLU A 505 2.35 -12.12 4.42
N ARG A 506 2.99 -13.16 4.99
CA ARG A 506 2.43 -14.52 5.00
C ARG A 506 1.14 -14.64 5.80
N ASN A 507 0.99 -13.92 6.93
CA ASN A 507 -0.25 -13.92 7.71
C ASN A 507 -1.50 -13.65 6.86
N TRP A 508 -1.34 -12.90 5.77
CA TRP A 508 -2.39 -12.48 4.85
C TRP A 508 -2.72 -13.43 3.71
N ARG A 509 -2.12 -14.62 3.67
CA ARG A 509 -2.39 -15.61 2.63
C ARG A 509 -3.23 -16.76 3.19
N GLY A 510 -4.36 -17.02 2.55
CA GLY A 510 -5.22 -18.17 2.83
C GLY A 510 -6.10 -18.03 4.08
N PRO A 511 -6.83 -19.11 4.43
CA PRO A 511 -7.85 -19.10 5.49
C PRO A 511 -7.26 -18.83 6.88
N LEU A 512 -7.73 -17.77 7.55
CA LEU A 512 -7.18 -17.29 8.83
C LEU A 512 -7.47 -18.22 10.01
N LEU A 513 -8.63 -18.89 10.00
CA LEU A 513 -9.07 -19.73 11.12
C LEU A 513 -8.04 -20.81 11.47
N ALA A 514 -7.48 -21.48 10.46
CA ALA A 514 -6.48 -22.54 10.62
C ALA A 514 -5.03 -22.01 10.70
N HIS A 515 -4.79 -20.71 10.52
CA HIS A 515 -3.46 -20.14 10.31
C HIS A 515 -2.73 -19.83 11.63
N GLU A 516 -2.15 -20.85 12.27
CA GLU A 516 -1.52 -20.73 13.60
C GLU A 516 -0.27 -19.84 13.60
N GLU A 517 0.42 -19.72 12.48
CA GLU A 517 1.63 -18.93 12.28
C GLU A 517 1.44 -17.46 12.66
N VAL A 518 0.22 -16.93 12.60
CA VAL A 518 -0.12 -15.56 13.05
C VAL A 518 0.32 -15.33 14.50
N TYR A 519 0.18 -16.32 15.38
CA TYR A 519 0.63 -16.20 16.78
C TYR A 519 2.14 -16.34 16.92
N THR A 520 2.79 -17.13 16.07
CA THR A 520 4.27 -17.17 16.00
C THR A 520 4.82 -15.82 15.55
N THR A 521 4.22 -15.20 14.53
CA THR A 521 4.57 -13.86 14.07
C THR A 521 4.41 -12.85 15.20
N LEU A 522 3.29 -12.87 15.94
CA LEU A 522 3.11 -12.01 17.11
C LEU A 522 4.20 -12.24 18.16
N ALA A 523 4.51 -13.49 18.49
CA ALA A 523 5.51 -13.83 19.50
C ALA A 523 6.91 -13.30 19.12
N GLN A 524 7.27 -13.36 17.83
CA GLN A 524 8.50 -12.78 17.30
C GLN A 524 8.53 -11.26 17.50
N PHE A 525 7.46 -10.55 17.13
CA PHE A 525 7.37 -9.10 17.33
C PHE A 525 7.37 -8.69 18.80
N GLN A 526 6.73 -9.47 19.67
CA GLN A 526 6.78 -9.27 21.12
C GLN A 526 8.18 -9.49 21.69
N ALA A 527 8.95 -10.44 21.15
CA ALA A 527 10.34 -10.64 21.54
C ALA A 527 11.20 -9.43 21.16
N MET A 528 11.05 -8.92 19.93
CA MET A 528 11.69 -7.68 19.50
C MET A 528 11.27 -6.50 20.38
N GLU A 529 9.97 -6.35 20.68
CA GLU A 529 9.43 -5.28 21.53
C GLU A 529 10.04 -5.30 22.94
N ARG A 530 10.22 -6.48 23.54
CA ARG A 530 10.88 -6.62 24.85
C ARG A 530 12.37 -6.32 24.81
N ALA A 531 13.03 -6.63 23.70
CA ALA A 531 14.47 -6.41 23.50
C ALA A 531 14.82 -4.99 23.00
N ALA A 532 13.81 -4.23 22.56
CA ALA A 532 13.92 -2.91 21.97
C ALA A 532 14.40 -1.86 22.99
N THR A 533 15.21 -0.92 22.52
CA THR A 533 15.58 0.27 23.28
C THR A 533 14.45 1.31 23.24
N PRO A 534 14.46 2.32 24.13
CA PRO A 534 13.49 3.42 24.04
C PRO A 534 13.47 4.13 22.68
N ARG A 535 14.63 4.22 21.99
CA ARG A 535 14.74 4.77 20.64
C ARG A 535 13.99 3.91 19.62
N ASP A 536 14.15 2.59 19.68
CA ASP A 536 13.47 1.65 18.79
C ASP A 536 11.95 1.72 18.99
N LEU A 537 11.49 1.80 20.24
CA LEU A 537 10.06 1.90 20.58
C LEU A 537 9.41 3.21 20.14
N GLN A 538 10.18 4.29 19.96
CA GLN A 538 9.70 5.56 19.41
C GLN A 538 9.72 5.60 17.87
N ASN A 539 10.27 4.58 17.22
CA ASN A 539 10.37 4.52 15.77
C ASN A 539 9.02 4.12 15.16
N TRP A 540 8.44 5.00 14.34
CA TRP A 540 7.15 4.76 13.72
C TRP A 540 7.12 3.53 12.78
N ARG A 541 8.23 3.20 12.11
CA ARG A 541 8.34 2.00 11.26
C ARG A 541 8.28 0.73 12.09
N PHE A 542 8.90 0.73 13.27
CA PHE A 542 8.77 -0.38 14.23
C PHE A 542 7.37 -0.45 14.82
N GLN A 543 6.79 0.69 15.21
CA GLN A 543 5.42 0.78 15.74
C GLN A 543 4.38 0.28 14.74
N MET A 544 4.53 0.57 13.43
CA MET A 544 3.62 0.07 12.40
C MET A 544 3.64 -1.45 12.30
N ALA A 545 4.83 -2.06 12.33
CA ALA A 545 4.97 -3.51 12.29
C ALA A 545 4.44 -4.19 13.57
N LEU A 546 4.63 -3.56 14.74
CA LEU A 546 4.00 -4.01 15.98
C LEU A 546 2.48 -3.91 15.90
N TYR A 547 1.94 -2.78 15.43
CA TYR A 547 0.50 -2.56 15.27
C TYR A 547 -0.10 -3.66 14.40
N ARG A 548 0.54 -3.93 13.26
CA ARG A 548 0.19 -5.02 12.35
C ARG A 548 0.12 -6.38 13.05
N ALA A 549 1.18 -6.77 13.76
CA ALA A 549 1.28 -8.08 14.42
C ALA A 549 0.21 -8.27 15.50
N TYR A 550 -0.02 -7.26 16.35
CA TYR A 550 -1.05 -7.31 17.40
C TYR A 550 -2.46 -7.31 16.81
N PHE A 551 -2.70 -6.53 15.75
CA PHE A 551 -3.99 -6.49 15.08
C PHE A 551 -4.33 -7.85 14.49
N ASP A 552 -3.40 -8.46 13.75
CA ASP A 552 -3.66 -9.72 13.05
C ASP A 552 -3.98 -10.86 14.01
N ALA A 553 -3.21 -10.95 15.11
CA ALA A 553 -3.48 -11.92 16.17
C ALA A 553 -4.81 -11.67 16.90
N THR A 554 -5.18 -10.40 17.12
CA THR A 554 -6.47 -10.05 17.73
C THR A 554 -7.63 -10.49 16.83
N VAL A 555 -7.55 -10.23 15.52
CA VAL A 555 -8.57 -10.65 14.55
C VAL A 555 -8.70 -12.17 14.50
N ARG A 556 -7.58 -12.92 14.47
CA ARG A 556 -7.63 -14.38 14.48
C ARG A 556 -8.28 -14.93 15.75
N ALA A 557 -7.93 -14.40 16.93
CA ALA A 557 -8.51 -14.83 18.20
C ALA A 557 -10.03 -14.59 18.23
N ARG A 558 -10.48 -13.44 17.70
CA ARG A 558 -11.90 -13.13 17.52
C ARG A 558 -12.57 -14.08 16.54
N LEU A 559 -11.95 -14.37 15.39
CA LEU A 559 -12.51 -15.28 14.38
C LEU A 559 -12.78 -16.67 14.96
N ILE A 560 -11.82 -17.22 15.71
CA ILE A 560 -11.97 -18.52 16.40
C ILE A 560 -13.16 -18.47 17.37
N HIS A 561 -13.21 -17.45 18.23
CA HIS A 561 -14.25 -17.31 19.23
C HIS A 561 -15.65 -17.14 18.60
N GLU A 562 -15.78 -16.23 17.64
CA GLU A 562 -17.06 -15.91 16.99
C GLU A 562 -17.56 -17.05 16.09
N THR A 563 -16.65 -17.83 15.49
CA THR A 563 -17.02 -19.04 14.74
C THR A 563 -17.60 -20.11 15.67
N ALA A 564 -16.99 -20.32 16.85
CA ALA A 564 -17.51 -21.27 17.83
C ALA A 564 -18.89 -20.85 18.38
N LEU A 565 -19.09 -19.54 18.63
CA LEU A 565 -20.39 -19.02 19.05
C LEU A 565 -21.46 -19.18 17.96
N GLU A 566 -21.12 -18.95 16.68
CA GLU A 566 -22.06 -19.20 15.59
C GLU A 566 -22.44 -20.67 15.51
N ALA A 567 -21.48 -21.59 15.58
CA ALA A 567 -21.75 -23.02 15.54
C ALA A 567 -22.71 -23.44 16.67
N ALA A 568 -22.45 -22.99 17.91
CA ALA A 568 -23.31 -23.28 19.06
C ALA A 568 -24.72 -22.67 18.91
N ALA A 569 -24.82 -21.45 18.37
CA ALA A 569 -26.12 -20.84 18.08
C ALA A 569 -26.89 -21.63 17.03
N MET A 570 -26.22 -22.08 15.96
CA MET A 570 -26.82 -22.90 14.91
C MET A 570 -27.28 -24.27 15.44
N ASP A 571 -26.55 -24.89 16.36
CA ASP A 571 -26.98 -26.13 17.04
C ASP A 571 -28.27 -25.93 17.84
N VAL A 572 -28.39 -24.82 18.57
CA VAL A 572 -29.64 -24.49 19.28
C VAL A 572 -30.79 -24.30 18.30
N LEU A 573 -30.58 -23.61 17.17
CA LEU A 573 -31.62 -23.43 16.15
C LEU A 573 -32.10 -24.77 15.57
N ARG A 574 -31.22 -25.76 15.39
CA ARG A 574 -31.60 -27.11 14.93
C ARG A 574 -32.57 -27.81 15.88
N THR A 575 -32.56 -27.47 17.17
CA THR A 575 -33.49 -28.02 18.17
C THR A 575 -34.84 -27.29 18.24
N ALA A 576 -35.06 -26.26 17.42
CA ALA A 576 -36.28 -25.47 17.41
C ALA A 576 -37.58 -26.29 17.32
N PRO A 577 -37.67 -27.40 16.56
CA PRO A 577 -38.89 -28.22 16.52
C PRO A 577 -39.30 -28.80 17.89
N ALA A 578 -38.34 -29.03 18.79
CA ALA A 578 -38.60 -29.52 20.15
C ALA A 578 -38.71 -28.38 21.17
N LEU A 579 -37.90 -27.32 21.02
CA LEU A 579 -37.78 -26.21 21.97
C LEU A 579 -38.82 -25.09 21.76
N GLY A 580 -39.39 -25.00 20.55
CA GLY A 580 -40.17 -23.87 20.07
C GLY A 580 -39.28 -22.76 19.49
N ALA A 581 -39.72 -22.16 18.39
CA ALA A 581 -38.97 -21.18 17.61
C ALA A 581 -38.54 -19.96 18.43
N ALA A 582 -39.44 -19.43 19.28
CA ALA A 582 -39.15 -18.25 20.09
C ALA A 582 -38.01 -18.47 21.10
N HIS A 583 -38.02 -19.61 21.80
CA HIS A 583 -36.99 -19.97 22.78
C HIS A 583 -35.66 -20.31 22.09
N ALA A 584 -35.70 -20.99 20.94
CA ALA A 584 -34.50 -21.28 20.16
C ALA A 584 -33.80 -19.99 19.69
N MET A 585 -34.56 -19.03 19.14
CA MET A 585 -34.02 -17.73 18.73
C MET A 585 -33.43 -16.95 19.92
N ALA A 586 -34.14 -16.88 21.06
CA ALA A 586 -33.64 -16.17 22.24
C ALA A 586 -32.32 -16.75 22.75
N ARG A 587 -32.22 -18.08 22.87
CA ARG A 587 -30.96 -18.74 23.29
C ARG A 587 -29.84 -18.55 22.28
N ALA A 588 -30.14 -18.62 20.97
CA ALA A 588 -29.15 -18.36 19.94
C ALA A 588 -28.61 -16.91 20.02
N GLU A 589 -29.47 -15.91 20.25
CA GLU A 589 -29.06 -14.52 20.47
C GLU A 589 -28.19 -14.33 21.72
N GLU A 590 -28.55 -14.98 22.83
CA GLU A 590 -27.75 -14.97 24.06
C GLU A 590 -26.33 -15.50 23.83
N ILE A 591 -26.21 -16.61 23.09
CA ILE A 591 -24.91 -17.19 22.70
C ILE A 591 -24.13 -16.20 21.82
N LEU A 592 -24.74 -15.66 20.76
CA LEU A 592 -24.07 -14.74 19.85
C LEU A 592 -23.62 -13.44 20.52
N THR A 593 -24.33 -12.98 21.56
CA THR A 593 -24.00 -11.77 22.33
C THR A 593 -22.71 -11.93 23.14
N GLN A 594 -22.28 -13.16 23.42
CA GLN A 594 -21.02 -13.43 24.14
C GLN A 594 -19.80 -12.88 23.41
N ALA A 595 -19.86 -12.70 22.08
CA ALA A 595 -18.79 -12.05 21.31
C ALA A 595 -18.47 -10.62 21.82
N VAL A 596 -19.44 -9.95 22.44
CA VAL A 596 -19.28 -8.59 23.00
C VAL A 596 -19.05 -8.64 24.51
N SER A 597 -19.79 -9.48 25.24
CA SER A 597 -19.69 -9.53 26.71
C SER A 597 -18.47 -10.31 27.21
N GLN A 598 -17.89 -11.18 26.38
CA GLN A 598 -16.72 -12.00 26.69
C GLN A 598 -15.70 -11.94 25.53
N PRO A 599 -15.12 -10.75 25.25
CA PRO A 599 -14.29 -10.56 24.07
C PRO A 599 -12.98 -11.38 24.12
N ALA A 600 -12.56 -11.88 22.97
CA ALA A 600 -11.29 -12.59 22.81
C ALA A 600 -10.09 -11.63 22.88
N ALA A 601 -8.99 -12.11 23.47
CA ALA A 601 -7.68 -11.43 23.51
C ALA A 601 -7.69 -9.94 23.94
N PRO A 602 -8.32 -9.57 25.08
CA PRO A 602 -8.47 -8.17 25.48
C PRO A 602 -7.14 -7.41 25.67
N ALA A 603 -6.07 -8.12 26.06
CA ALA A 603 -4.73 -7.53 26.21
C ALA A 603 -4.11 -7.11 24.87
N TRP A 604 -4.21 -7.94 23.82
CA TRP A 604 -3.70 -7.63 22.49
C TRP A 604 -4.52 -6.52 21.82
N ARG A 605 -5.84 -6.54 22.02
CA ARG A 605 -6.71 -5.44 21.62
C ARG A 605 -6.26 -4.13 22.28
N THR A 606 -6.03 -4.13 23.59
CA THR A 606 -5.57 -2.94 24.33
C THR A 606 -4.23 -2.43 23.79
N ARG A 607 -3.28 -3.33 23.53
CA ARG A 607 -1.97 -2.95 22.96
C ARG A 607 -2.10 -2.35 21.56
N THR A 608 -3.02 -2.85 20.74
CA THR A 608 -3.33 -2.30 19.41
C THR A 608 -3.79 -0.84 19.50
N TYR A 609 -4.66 -0.49 20.46
CA TYR A 609 -5.08 0.90 20.71
C TYR A 609 -3.93 1.79 21.18
N GLN A 610 -3.06 1.27 22.06
CA GLN A 610 -1.88 2.03 22.51
C GLN A 610 -0.91 2.32 21.38
N LEU A 611 -0.70 1.36 20.47
CA LEU A 611 0.14 1.54 19.29
C LEU A 611 -0.48 2.50 18.28
N ALA A 612 -1.82 2.50 18.15
CA ALA A 612 -2.51 3.48 17.31
C ALA A 612 -2.28 4.92 17.81
N GLU A 613 -2.37 5.15 19.12
CA GLU A 613 -2.03 6.44 19.72
C GLU A 613 -0.56 6.81 19.49
N ALA A 614 0.36 5.86 19.71
CA ALA A 614 1.79 6.11 19.49
C ALA A 614 2.10 6.50 18.04
N LEU A 615 1.43 5.86 17.06
CA LEU A 615 1.56 6.17 15.64
C LEU A 615 0.98 7.54 15.28
N PHE A 616 -0.14 7.94 15.90
CA PHE A 616 -0.67 9.28 15.73
C PHE A 616 0.29 10.35 16.26
N GLN A 617 0.93 10.12 17.41
CA GLN A 617 1.90 11.05 17.98
C GLN A 617 3.23 11.08 17.21
N SER A 618 3.66 9.97 16.59
CA SER A 618 4.95 9.90 15.91
C SER A 618 4.91 10.38 14.46
N ILE A 619 3.83 10.09 13.74
CA ILE A 619 3.71 10.37 12.29
C ILE A 619 2.31 10.83 11.87
N HIS A 620 1.45 11.22 12.79
CA HIS A 620 0.07 11.63 12.49
C HIS A 620 -0.74 10.58 11.74
N LEU A 621 -0.48 9.28 11.98
CA LEU A 621 -1.24 8.21 11.34
C LEU A 621 -2.67 8.15 11.93
N LYS A 622 -3.66 8.46 11.10
CA LYS A 622 -5.08 8.59 11.47
C LYS A 622 -5.80 7.24 11.40
N LEU A 623 -5.61 6.39 12.40
CA LEU A 623 -6.22 5.04 12.42
C LEU A 623 -7.69 5.00 12.89
N SER A 624 -8.31 6.14 13.18
CA SER A 624 -9.68 6.26 13.69
C SER A 624 -10.32 7.59 13.27
N VAL A 625 -11.57 7.55 12.81
CA VAL A 625 -12.37 8.74 12.49
C VAL A 625 -12.69 9.56 13.76
N PRO A 626 -13.31 9.01 14.82
CA PRO A 626 -13.66 9.79 16.00
C PRO A 626 -12.44 10.29 16.79
N LEU A 627 -11.35 9.50 16.86
CA LEU A 627 -10.18 9.86 17.67
C LEU A 627 -9.19 10.75 16.92
N TYR A 628 -8.89 10.41 15.67
CA TYR A 628 -7.79 11.00 14.90
C TYR A 628 -8.23 11.73 13.65
N ARG A 629 -9.55 11.90 13.44
CA ARG A 629 -10.15 12.61 12.29
C ARG A 629 -9.68 12.06 10.94
N ALA A 630 -9.54 10.74 10.85
CA ALA A 630 -9.47 10.06 9.56
C ALA A 630 -10.72 10.43 8.72
N ILE A 631 -10.57 10.50 7.40
CA ILE A 631 -11.66 10.99 6.52
C ILE A 631 -12.85 10.01 6.48
N ALA A 632 -12.61 8.70 6.60
CA ALA A 632 -13.64 7.66 6.66
C ALA A 632 -13.08 6.32 7.16
N GLN A 633 -13.95 5.41 7.63
CA GLN A 633 -13.55 4.05 8.04
C GLN A 633 -12.86 3.27 6.90
N GLY A 634 -13.42 3.32 5.69
CA GLY A 634 -12.83 2.67 4.51
C GLY A 634 -11.55 3.32 3.98
N ARG A 635 -11.06 4.38 4.61
CA ARG A 635 -9.84 5.11 4.28
C ARG A 635 -8.79 4.87 5.35
N GLY A 636 -8.54 3.59 5.67
CA GLY A 636 -7.49 3.10 6.58
C GLY A 636 -7.65 3.47 8.06
N ALA A 637 -8.85 3.85 8.49
CA ALA A 637 -9.17 3.96 9.92
C ALA A 637 -9.50 2.59 10.53
N SER A 638 -8.57 1.64 10.43
CA SER A 638 -8.74 0.24 10.79
C SER A 638 -9.03 -0.01 12.27
N LEU A 639 -8.73 0.96 13.15
CA LEU A 639 -9.06 0.84 14.58
C LEU A 639 -10.58 0.84 14.81
N ASP A 640 -11.34 1.55 13.96
CA ASP A 640 -12.80 1.63 14.07
C ASP A 640 -13.49 0.34 13.63
N THR A 641 -12.80 -0.49 12.84
CA THR A 641 -13.29 -1.76 12.29
C THR A 641 -12.69 -2.98 12.98
N LEU A 642 -11.81 -2.81 13.96
CA LEU A 642 -11.18 -3.92 14.69
C LEU A 642 -12.19 -4.86 15.34
N ASP A 643 -13.36 -4.35 15.77
CA ASP A 643 -14.43 -5.11 16.40
C ASP A 643 -15.59 -5.44 15.44
N TYR A 644 -15.39 -5.32 14.11
CA TYR A 644 -16.40 -5.69 13.12
C TYR A 644 -16.75 -7.19 13.26
N PRO A 645 -18.04 -7.59 13.29
CA PRO A 645 -18.43 -8.99 13.45
C PRO A 645 -17.87 -9.89 12.34
N LEU A 646 -17.31 -11.03 12.73
CA LEU A 646 -16.63 -11.96 11.81
C LEU A 646 -17.48 -13.17 11.44
N ASN A 647 -18.73 -13.19 11.91
CA ASN A 647 -19.68 -14.29 11.78
C ASN A 647 -21.07 -13.78 11.34
N ASN A 648 -22.03 -14.67 11.17
CA ASN A 648 -23.38 -14.36 10.71
C ASN A 648 -24.28 -13.66 11.76
N ARG A 649 -23.76 -13.18 12.91
CA ARG A 649 -24.65 -12.64 13.98
C ARG A 649 -25.55 -11.51 13.50
N ALA A 650 -25.05 -10.61 12.65
CA ALA A 650 -25.83 -9.46 12.17
C ALA A 650 -26.99 -9.91 11.25
N TRP A 651 -26.71 -10.89 10.38
CA TRP A 651 -27.72 -11.51 9.54
C TRP A 651 -28.73 -12.32 10.36
N LEU A 652 -28.27 -13.16 11.30
CA LEU A 652 -29.14 -13.94 12.19
C LEU A 652 -30.07 -13.05 13.00
N ALA A 653 -29.57 -11.95 13.58
CA ALA A 653 -30.39 -10.99 14.31
C ALA A 653 -31.49 -10.38 13.42
N ALA A 654 -31.16 -9.99 12.19
CA ALA A 654 -32.14 -9.48 11.23
C ALA A 654 -33.18 -10.54 10.84
N ARG A 655 -32.76 -11.79 10.64
CA ARG A 655 -33.67 -12.92 10.36
C ARG A 655 -34.59 -13.19 11.54
N PHE A 656 -34.08 -13.22 12.78
CA PHE A 656 -34.91 -13.42 13.97
C PHE A 656 -35.92 -12.29 14.13
N ALA A 657 -35.52 -11.04 13.92
CA ALA A 657 -36.45 -9.90 13.94
C ALA A 657 -37.59 -10.04 12.92
N ALA A 658 -37.31 -10.58 11.72
CA ALA A 658 -38.32 -10.85 10.70
C ALA A 658 -39.20 -12.08 11.01
N ILE A 659 -38.67 -13.08 11.72
CA ILE A 659 -39.38 -14.33 12.05
C ILE A 659 -40.29 -14.16 13.27
N ARG A 660 -39.88 -13.40 14.28
CA ARG A 660 -40.63 -13.15 15.53
C ARG A 660 -42.10 -12.74 15.33
N PRO A 661 -42.45 -11.81 14.43
CA PRO A 661 -43.84 -11.37 14.26
C PRO A 661 -44.72 -12.35 13.45
N LEU A 662 -44.20 -13.49 12.98
CA LEU A 662 -45.02 -14.47 12.28
C LEU A 662 -45.97 -15.19 13.25
N ASP A 663 -47.27 -15.11 12.98
CA ASP A 663 -48.33 -15.58 13.87
C ASP A 663 -48.32 -17.11 14.08
N ALA A 664 -47.87 -17.88 13.07
CA ALA A 664 -47.92 -19.34 13.09
C ALA A 664 -46.57 -19.96 13.49
N GLU A 665 -46.57 -20.83 14.52
CA GLU A 665 -45.39 -21.61 14.91
C GLU A 665 -44.80 -22.43 13.74
N PRO A 666 -45.61 -23.14 12.90
CA PRO A 666 -45.08 -23.83 11.72
C PRO A 666 -44.36 -22.91 10.74
N ALA A 667 -44.83 -21.67 10.54
CA ALA A 667 -44.18 -20.71 9.66
C ALA A 667 -42.83 -20.24 10.22
N ARG A 668 -42.75 -20.02 11.55
CA ARG A 668 -41.48 -19.71 12.23
C ARG A 668 -40.49 -20.85 12.13
N LEU A 669 -40.94 -22.08 12.39
CA LEU A 669 -40.11 -23.29 12.27
C LEU A 669 -39.62 -23.51 10.83
N ALA A 670 -40.45 -23.24 9.81
CA ALA A 670 -40.03 -23.33 8.41
C ALA A 670 -38.91 -22.33 8.07
N GLN A 671 -39.01 -21.08 8.55
CA GLN A 671 -37.97 -20.07 8.34
C GLN A 671 -36.68 -20.41 9.10
N LEU A 672 -36.76 -20.97 10.31
CA LEU A 672 -35.58 -21.46 11.04
C LEU A 672 -34.96 -22.69 10.35
N HIS A 673 -35.79 -23.57 9.79
CA HIS A 673 -35.33 -24.72 9.01
C HIS A 673 -34.54 -24.29 7.76
N GLU A 674 -34.99 -23.24 7.07
CA GLU A 674 -34.27 -22.62 5.95
C GLU A 674 -32.90 -22.09 6.39
N ILE A 675 -32.82 -21.41 7.54
CA ILE A 675 -31.54 -20.90 8.09
C ILE A 675 -30.55 -22.04 8.34
N VAL A 676 -30.98 -23.12 9.02
CA VAL A 676 -30.07 -24.22 9.39
C VAL A 676 -29.71 -25.14 8.21
N ASN A 677 -30.48 -25.11 7.12
CA ASN A 677 -30.22 -25.86 5.88
C ASN A 677 -29.78 -24.97 4.70
N TRP A 678 -29.38 -23.73 4.94
CA TRP A 678 -29.10 -22.74 3.89
C TRP A 678 -28.16 -23.25 2.78
N THR A 679 -27.09 -23.94 3.18
CA THR A 679 -26.04 -24.46 2.30
C THR A 679 -26.32 -25.88 1.79
N ASN A 680 -27.50 -26.43 2.06
CA ASN A 680 -27.87 -27.78 1.66
C ASN A 680 -28.65 -27.72 0.32
N PRO A 681 -28.06 -28.14 -0.82
CA PRO A 681 -28.73 -28.11 -2.11
C PRO A 681 -29.70 -29.30 -2.32
N GLY A 682 -29.82 -30.19 -1.34
CA GLY A 682 -30.58 -31.43 -1.44
C GLY A 682 -29.81 -32.56 -2.15
N PRO A 683 -30.36 -33.79 -2.14
CA PRO A 683 -29.70 -34.95 -2.75
C PRO A 683 -29.43 -34.78 -4.25
N GLY A 684 -28.18 -34.99 -4.66
CA GLY A 684 -27.74 -34.84 -6.05
C GLY A 684 -27.62 -33.39 -6.53
N GLY A 685 -27.67 -32.43 -5.60
CA GLY A 685 -27.37 -31.03 -5.86
C GLY A 685 -25.98 -30.61 -5.36
N PHE A 686 -25.57 -29.41 -5.73
CA PHE A 686 -24.26 -28.82 -5.41
C PHE A 686 -24.45 -27.42 -4.81
N TYR A 687 -23.54 -27.02 -3.92
CA TYR A 687 -23.50 -25.68 -3.35
C TYR A 687 -22.06 -25.16 -3.39
N ASP A 688 -21.92 -23.91 -3.83
CA ASP A 688 -20.65 -23.21 -3.91
C ASP A 688 -20.77 -21.83 -3.25
N ASP A 689 -19.82 -21.51 -2.36
CA ASP A 689 -19.56 -20.18 -1.80
C ASP A 689 -18.33 -19.62 -2.51
N LEU A 690 -18.55 -18.73 -3.48
CA LEU A 690 -17.52 -18.25 -4.39
C LEU A 690 -16.57 -17.24 -3.77
N GLY A 691 -16.89 -16.70 -2.60
CA GLY A 691 -15.96 -15.90 -1.79
C GLY A 691 -15.00 -16.75 -0.96
N ASN A 692 -15.23 -18.07 -0.87
CA ASN A 692 -14.47 -18.98 -0.03
C ASN A 692 -13.76 -20.05 -0.87
N ALA A 693 -12.43 -20.02 -0.89
CA ALA A 693 -11.65 -20.95 -1.67
C ALA A 693 -11.85 -22.43 -1.30
N ALA A 694 -12.18 -22.73 -0.04
CA ALA A 694 -12.44 -24.09 0.42
C ALA A 694 -13.87 -24.59 0.07
N ALA A 695 -14.75 -23.70 -0.39
CA ALA A 695 -16.16 -23.99 -0.66
C ALA A 695 -16.59 -23.60 -2.09
N SER A 696 -15.65 -23.43 -3.02
CA SER A 696 -15.89 -23.12 -4.44
C SER A 696 -15.22 -24.13 -5.40
N PRO A 697 -15.39 -25.45 -5.21
CA PRO A 697 -14.68 -26.46 -5.99
C PRO A 697 -14.97 -26.43 -7.50
N HIS A 698 -16.11 -25.85 -7.91
CA HIS A 698 -16.50 -25.79 -9.32
C HIS A 698 -16.06 -24.50 -10.03
N LEU A 699 -15.51 -23.50 -9.32
CA LEU A 699 -15.06 -22.24 -9.91
C LEU A 699 -13.81 -22.44 -10.78
N ASP A 700 -13.86 -21.99 -12.03
CA ASP A 700 -12.66 -21.89 -12.87
C ASP A 700 -11.76 -20.75 -12.38
N ARG A 701 -10.58 -21.09 -11.86
CA ARG A 701 -9.61 -20.14 -11.32
C ARG A 701 -8.68 -19.52 -12.38
N GLY A 702 -8.90 -19.80 -13.67
CA GLY A 702 -8.18 -19.14 -14.76
C GLY A 702 -6.65 -19.26 -14.66
N LEU A 703 -5.94 -18.15 -14.88
CA LEU A 703 -4.48 -18.14 -14.96
C LEU A 703 -3.79 -18.20 -13.59
N GLY A 704 -4.46 -17.73 -12.54
CA GLY A 704 -3.93 -17.58 -11.19
C GLY A 704 -3.10 -16.31 -10.98
N TYR A 705 -3.02 -15.87 -9.72
CA TYR A 705 -2.33 -14.63 -9.30
C TYR A 705 -0.89 -14.51 -9.81
N GLU A 706 -0.15 -15.63 -9.88
CA GLU A 706 1.25 -15.67 -10.32
C GLU A 706 1.47 -15.11 -11.73
N ARG A 707 0.49 -15.30 -12.62
CA ARG A 707 0.57 -14.88 -14.04
C ARG A 707 -0.33 -13.70 -14.35
N ASP A 708 -1.28 -13.40 -13.47
CA ASP A 708 -2.28 -12.35 -13.62
C ASP A 708 -2.52 -11.65 -12.28
N PRO A 709 -1.54 -10.87 -11.78
CA PRO A 709 -1.63 -10.25 -10.46
C PRO A 709 -2.69 -9.14 -10.36
N ALA A 710 -3.19 -8.65 -11.50
CA ALA A 710 -4.29 -7.69 -11.60
C ALA A 710 -5.67 -8.34 -11.77
N PHE A 711 -5.74 -9.68 -11.84
CA PHE A 711 -6.99 -10.44 -12.00
C PHE A 711 -7.82 -10.02 -13.22
N LEU A 712 -7.15 -9.68 -14.33
CA LEU A 712 -7.81 -9.29 -15.57
C LEU A 712 -8.35 -10.48 -16.36
N LYS A 713 -7.83 -11.68 -16.09
CA LYS A 713 -8.14 -12.96 -16.74
C LYS A 713 -8.45 -14.08 -15.72
N THR A 714 -8.26 -13.80 -14.44
CA THR A 714 -8.54 -14.66 -13.29
C THR A 714 -9.70 -14.05 -12.50
N PRO A 715 -10.71 -14.82 -12.08
CA PRO A 715 -11.72 -14.29 -11.15
C PRO A 715 -11.07 -13.77 -9.87
N LEU A 716 -11.36 -12.52 -9.55
CA LEU A 716 -10.89 -11.86 -8.33
C LEU A 716 -11.81 -12.22 -7.15
N ASP A 717 -11.24 -12.41 -5.96
CA ASP A 717 -11.99 -12.36 -4.71
C ASP A 717 -12.43 -10.91 -4.44
N GLY A 718 -13.67 -10.61 -4.80
CA GLY A 718 -14.32 -9.33 -4.59
C GLY A 718 -15.02 -9.27 -3.23
N HIS A 719 -15.28 -8.05 -2.76
CA HIS A 719 -15.99 -7.86 -1.49
C HIS A 719 -16.92 -6.65 -1.52
N VAL A 720 -18.06 -6.76 -0.83
CA VAL A 720 -18.98 -5.63 -0.58
C VAL A 720 -18.28 -4.57 0.26
N ALA A 721 -18.53 -3.28 0.06
CA ALA A 721 -17.96 -2.25 0.95
C ALA A 721 -18.65 -2.30 2.31
N ALA A 722 -17.99 -2.91 3.28
CA ALA A 722 -18.24 -2.67 4.70
C ALA A 722 -17.57 -1.35 5.12
N GLY A 723 -18.18 -0.59 6.06
CA GLY A 723 -17.49 0.49 6.78
C GLY A 723 -18.00 1.92 6.55
N ALA A 724 -19.30 2.18 6.72
CA ALA A 724 -19.78 3.56 6.92
C ALA A 724 -20.87 3.67 8.00
N LEU A 725 -21.70 2.63 8.19
CA LEU A 725 -22.90 2.67 9.02
C LEU A 725 -23.06 1.45 9.96
N GLY A 726 -21.98 0.73 10.25
CA GLY A 726 -21.99 -0.48 11.09
C GLY A 726 -22.09 -1.80 10.31
N PRO A 727 -22.28 -2.94 11.01
CA PRO A 727 -22.34 -4.27 10.39
C PRO A 727 -23.52 -4.41 9.44
N LEU A 728 -23.28 -4.90 8.22
CA LEU A 728 -24.35 -5.15 7.27
C LEU A 728 -25.14 -6.39 7.71
N PRO A 729 -26.49 -6.39 7.64
CA PRO A 729 -27.31 -7.57 7.96
C PRO A 729 -27.29 -8.59 6.80
N LEU A 730 -26.12 -8.84 6.23
CA LEU A 730 -25.89 -9.77 5.12
C LEU A 730 -25.26 -11.04 5.65
N ARG A 731 -25.60 -12.18 5.03
CA ARG A 731 -24.89 -13.42 5.28
C ARG A 731 -23.42 -13.22 4.91
N THR A 732 -22.52 -13.80 5.68
CA THR A 732 -21.08 -13.65 5.48
C THR A 732 -20.62 -14.06 4.09
N SER A 733 -21.18 -15.13 3.50
CA SER A 733 -20.95 -15.55 2.10
C SER A 733 -21.49 -14.59 1.03
N TRP A 734 -22.23 -13.55 1.42
CA TRP A 734 -22.67 -12.49 0.51
C TRP A 734 -21.72 -11.29 0.55
N ILE A 735 -20.77 -11.28 1.49
CA ILE A 735 -19.81 -10.19 1.67
C ILE A 735 -18.65 -10.37 0.71
N ASP A 736 -18.14 -11.58 0.57
CA ASP A 736 -17.13 -12.00 -0.41
C ASP A 736 -17.77 -12.71 -1.62
N PHE A 737 -17.11 -12.66 -2.77
CA PHE A 737 -17.61 -13.20 -4.03
C PHE A 737 -16.54 -13.36 -5.09
N ALA A 738 -16.79 -14.22 -6.07
CA ALA A 738 -16.00 -14.23 -7.31
C ALA A 738 -16.39 -13.04 -8.19
N TRP A 739 -15.39 -12.34 -8.72
CA TRP A 739 -15.55 -11.14 -9.53
C TRP A 739 -14.73 -11.24 -10.82
N GLY A 740 -15.41 -11.36 -11.95
CA GLY A 740 -14.78 -11.13 -13.26
C GLY A 740 -14.60 -9.64 -13.45
N LEU A 741 -13.36 -9.13 -13.48
CA LEU A 741 -13.05 -7.73 -13.77
C LEU A 741 -13.16 -7.43 -15.26
N ASN A 742 -13.54 -6.20 -15.59
CA ASN A 742 -13.81 -5.75 -16.97
C ASN A 742 -14.77 -6.74 -17.67
N ASP A 743 -14.42 -7.18 -18.87
CA ASP A 743 -15.20 -8.13 -19.67
C ASP A 743 -14.88 -9.59 -19.34
N ASN A 744 -14.06 -9.86 -18.32
CA ASN A 744 -13.76 -11.23 -17.90
C ASN A 744 -15.02 -11.91 -17.36
N ALA A 745 -15.19 -13.17 -17.74
CA ALA A 745 -16.32 -13.99 -17.32
C ALA A 745 -16.01 -14.71 -15.99
N VAL A 746 -17.05 -15.02 -15.24
CA VAL A 746 -16.97 -15.99 -14.13
C VAL A 746 -17.56 -17.30 -14.63
N THR A 747 -16.79 -18.38 -14.54
CA THR A 747 -17.17 -19.69 -15.08
C THR A 747 -17.16 -20.75 -13.99
N MET A 748 -18.19 -21.59 -13.98
CA MET A 748 -18.30 -22.75 -13.09
C MET A 748 -18.47 -24.03 -13.90
N ASN A 749 -17.81 -25.11 -13.48
CA ASN A 749 -17.78 -26.40 -14.15
C ASN A 749 -18.27 -27.49 -13.22
N TYR A 750 -19.42 -28.09 -13.55
CA TYR A 750 -20.02 -29.21 -12.84
C TYR A 750 -19.87 -30.51 -13.64
N ALA A 751 -19.61 -31.60 -12.93
CA ALA A 751 -19.56 -32.96 -13.47
C ALA A 751 -20.50 -33.86 -12.67
N ASP A 752 -20.68 -35.10 -13.14
CA ASP A 752 -21.44 -36.15 -12.47
C ASP A 752 -22.91 -35.80 -12.17
N LEU A 753 -23.52 -35.00 -13.06
CA LEU A 753 -24.96 -34.72 -13.01
C LEU A 753 -25.77 -35.92 -13.50
N ASP A 754 -26.95 -36.12 -12.94
CA ASP A 754 -27.93 -37.09 -13.44
C ASP A 754 -28.49 -36.61 -14.79
N PRO A 755 -28.16 -37.27 -15.92
CA PRO A 755 -28.56 -36.81 -17.25
C PRO A 755 -30.08 -36.86 -17.48
N THR A 756 -30.81 -37.57 -16.62
CA THR A 756 -32.26 -37.76 -16.71
C THR A 756 -33.05 -36.77 -15.86
N ALA A 757 -32.38 -36.07 -14.94
CA ALA A 757 -33.02 -35.15 -14.02
C ALA A 757 -33.15 -33.73 -14.58
N GLU A 758 -34.12 -33.01 -14.04
CA GLU A 758 -34.20 -31.56 -14.23
C GLU A 758 -33.46 -30.85 -13.10
N TYR A 759 -32.81 -29.74 -13.44
CA TYR A 759 -32.05 -28.94 -12.49
C TYR A 759 -32.53 -27.50 -12.48
N ARG A 760 -32.29 -26.82 -11.37
CA ARG A 760 -32.47 -25.39 -11.18
C ARG A 760 -31.17 -24.81 -10.67
N VAL A 761 -30.75 -23.68 -11.24
CA VAL A 761 -29.66 -22.87 -10.69
C VAL A 761 -30.25 -21.76 -9.82
N ARG A 762 -29.78 -21.66 -8.59
CA ARG A 762 -30.04 -20.51 -7.70
C ARG A 762 -28.72 -19.78 -7.47
N ALA A 763 -28.71 -18.46 -7.52
CA ALA A 763 -27.50 -17.66 -7.40
C ALA A 763 -27.73 -16.37 -6.61
N VAL A 764 -26.68 -15.84 -5.99
CA VAL A 764 -26.67 -14.53 -5.32
C VAL A 764 -25.71 -13.58 -6.02
N TYR A 765 -26.21 -12.39 -6.39
CA TYR A 765 -25.45 -11.32 -7.04
C TYR A 765 -25.25 -10.16 -6.03
N PRO A 766 -24.04 -9.96 -5.46
CA PRO A 766 -23.85 -9.14 -4.25
C PRO A 766 -23.57 -7.65 -4.50
N ASP A 767 -22.94 -7.28 -5.61
CA ASP A 767 -22.50 -5.89 -5.81
C ASP A 767 -23.60 -5.03 -6.45
N VAL A 768 -24.36 -4.33 -5.59
CA VAL A 768 -25.43 -3.40 -5.97
C VAL A 768 -24.96 -2.05 -6.53
N ARG A 769 -23.65 -1.75 -6.47
CA ARG A 769 -23.09 -0.48 -6.99
C ARG A 769 -22.75 -0.56 -8.47
N ALA A 770 -22.50 -1.76 -9.00
CA ALA A 770 -22.34 -1.96 -10.42
C ALA A 770 -23.68 -1.79 -11.14
N LYS A 771 -23.75 -0.81 -12.05
CA LYS A 771 -24.90 -0.61 -12.96
C LYS A 771 -24.95 -1.66 -14.08
N ALA A 772 -23.87 -2.42 -14.26
CA ALA A 772 -23.76 -3.41 -15.32
C ALA A 772 -24.72 -4.60 -15.07
N LYS A 773 -25.49 -4.92 -16.11
CA LYS A 773 -26.36 -6.10 -16.10
C LYS A 773 -25.54 -7.38 -16.20
N ILE A 774 -26.13 -8.49 -15.74
CA ILE A 774 -25.49 -9.82 -15.75
C ILE A 774 -26.30 -10.74 -16.65
N ARG A 775 -25.62 -11.51 -17.49
CA ARG A 775 -26.17 -12.59 -18.33
C ARG A 775 -25.58 -13.92 -17.89
N LEU A 776 -26.39 -14.99 -17.97
CA LEU A 776 -25.97 -16.37 -17.67
C LEU A 776 -26.23 -17.28 -18.87
N VAL A 777 -25.19 -17.97 -19.31
CA VAL A 777 -25.24 -18.96 -20.39
C VAL A 777 -24.72 -20.31 -19.88
N ALA A 778 -25.40 -21.38 -20.24
CA ALA A 778 -24.99 -22.76 -20.01
C ALA A 778 -24.34 -23.36 -21.27
N ASN A 779 -23.25 -24.10 -21.10
CA ASN A 779 -22.50 -24.80 -22.17
C ASN A 779 -22.14 -23.90 -23.37
N GLY A 780 -21.92 -22.61 -23.13
CA GLY A 780 -21.52 -21.62 -24.13
C GLY A 780 -22.61 -21.13 -25.09
N ASN A 781 -23.78 -21.79 -25.18
CA ASN A 781 -24.82 -21.44 -26.16
C ASN A 781 -26.27 -21.51 -25.65
N VAL A 782 -26.55 -22.07 -24.47
CA VAL A 782 -27.91 -22.15 -23.91
C VAL A 782 -28.12 -20.98 -22.96
N GLU A 783 -28.92 -19.98 -23.36
CA GLU A 783 -29.23 -18.86 -22.48
C GLU A 783 -30.14 -19.29 -21.32
N VAL A 784 -29.68 -19.08 -20.09
CA VAL A 784 -30.46 -19.36 -18.86
C VAL A 784 -31.24 -18.12 -18.45
N HIS A 785 -30.59 -16.96 -18.50
CA HIS A 785 -31.28 -15.66 -18.45
C HIS A 785 -30.50 -14.61 -19.26
N PRO A 786 -31.20 -13.64 -19.89
CA PRO A 786 -30.56 -12.54 -20.61
C PRO A 786 -29.87 -11.58 -19.65
N PHE A 787 -29.38 -10.44 -20.15
CA PHE A 787 -28.88 -9.35 -19.32
C PHE A 787 -29.99 -8.82 -18.38
N ILE A 788 -29.88 -9.14 -17.10
CA ILE A 788 -30.80 -8.69 -16.06
C ILE A 788 -30.11 -7.76 -15.06
N SER A 789 -30.90 -6.91 -14.42
CA SER A 789 -30.45 -6.13 -13.26
C SER A 789 -30.33 -7.05 -12.04
N ARG A 790 -29.35 -6.74 -11.18
CA ARG A 790 -29.13 -7.46 -9.92
C ARG A 790 -30.28 -7.13 -8.94
N PRO A 791 -30.75 -8.08 -8.13
CA PRO A 791 -31.70 -7.79 -7.06
C PRO A 791 -31.18 -6.71 -6.11
N ASN A 792 -32.03 -5.74 -5.77
CA ASN A 792 -31.77 -4.76 -4.74
C ASN A 792 -33.04 -4.61 -3.87
N PRO A 793 -33.04 -5.06 -2.60
CA PRO A 793 -31.90 -5.59 -1.84
C PRO A 793 -31.34 -6.92 -2.38
N ILE A 794 -30.10 -7.25 -1.99
CA ILE A 794 -29.43 -8.52 -2.34
C ILE A 794 -30.30 -9.69 -1.88
N ALA A 795 -30.62 -10.61 -2.80
CA ALA A 795 -31.39 -11.80 -2.53
C ALA A 795 -31.04 -12.92 -3.53
N PRO A 796 -31.25 -14.20 -3.16
CA PRO A 796 -31.13 -15.31 -4.11
C PRO A 796 -32.15 -15.19 -5.25
N VAL A 797 -31.71 -15.47 -6.48
CA VAL A 797 -32.56 -15.63 -7.67
C VAL A 797 -32.44 -17.03 -8.22
N ALA A 798 -33.52 -17.57 -8.79
CA ALA A 798 -33.58 -18.95 -9.25
C ALA A 798 -34.06 -19.04 -10.71
N PHE A 799 -33.42 -19.90 -11.49
CA PHE A 799 -33.70 -20.14 -12.89
C PHE A 799 -33.69 -21.64 -13.18
N ASP A 800 -34.69 -22.13 -13.89
CA ASP A 800 -34.73 -23.51 -14.33
C ASP A 800 -33.76 -23.73 -15.49
N LEU A 801 -32.99 -24.81 -15.46
CA LEU A 801 -32.05 -25.14 -16.52
C LEU A 801 -32.74 -25.98 -17.61
N PRO A 802 -32.61 -25.63 -18.90
CA PRO A 802 -33.09 -26.49 -19.98
C PRO A 802 -32.42 -27.86 -19.90
N ARG A 803 -33.19 -28.95 -20.08
CA ARG A 803 -32.66 -30.33 -20.00
C ARG A 803 -31.47 -30.58 -20.94
N ALA A 804 -31.43 -29.91 -22.09
CA ALA A 804 -30.31 -29.98 -23.01
C ALA A 804 -28.97 -29.52 -22.40
N ALA A 805 -29.00 -28.62 -21.40
CA ALA A 805 -27.80 -28.13 -20.72
C ALA A 805 -27.16 -29.17 -19.79
N THR A 806 -27.92 -30.15 -19.29
CA THR A 806 -27.43 -31.16 -18.33
C THR A 806 -27.41 -32.59 -18.90
N ALA A 807 -27.89 -32.79 -20.14
CA ALA A 807 -28.06 -34.10 -20.77
C ALA A 807 -26.77 -34.92 -20.95
N THR A 808 -25.60 -34.31 -20.84
CA THR A 808 -24.30 -35.00 -20.95
C THR A 808 -23.73 -35.45 -19.61
N GLY A 809 -24.39 -35.11 -18.49
CA GLY A 809 -23.85 -35.27 -17.14
C GLY A 809 -22.82 -34.20 -16.75
N LYS A 810 -22.54 -33.24 -17.65
CA LYS A 810 -21.65 -32.10 -17.43
C LYS A 810 -22.40 -30.79 -17.69
N LEU A 811 -22.03 -29.74 -16.97
CA LEU A 811 -22.59 -28.41 -17.12
C LEU A 811 -21.51 -27.36 -16.89
N THR A 812 -21.35 -26.45 -17.84
CA THR A 812 -20.57 -25.22 -17.65
C THR A 812 -21.52 -24.05 -17.56
N LEU A 813 -21.43 -23.26 -16.49
CA LEU A 813 -22.17 -22.01 -16.32
C LEU A 813 -21.21 -20.83 -16.48
N THR A 814 -21.57 -19.86 -17.33
CA THR A 814 -20.75 -18.68 -17.61
C THR A 814 -21.56 -17.42 -17.39
N TRP A 815 -21.10 -16.57 -16.49
CA TRP A 815 -21.63 -15.24 -16.23
C TRP A 815 -20.78 -14.18 -16.92
N THR A 816 -21.45 -13.22 -17.58
CA THR A 816 -20.80 -12.09 -18.25
C THR A 816 -21.54 -10.79 -17.94
N ARG A 817 -20.82 -9.66 -17.98
CA ARG A 817 -21.41 -8.32 -18.01
C ARG A 817 -21.62 -7.82 -19.44
N GLU A 818 -22.25 -6.65 -19.57
CA GLU A 818 -22.27 -5.90 -20.84
C GLU A 818 -20.83 -5.54 -21.28
N PRO A 819 -20.43 -5.79 -22.53
CA PRO A 819 -19.04 -5.63 -22.97
C PRO A 819 -18.64 -4.15 -23.15
N GLY A 820 -17.34 -3.87 -23.10
CA GLY A 820 -16.74 -2.59 -23.52
C GLY A 820 -16.88 -1.42 -22.53
N LEU A 821 -17.45 -1.64 -21.34
CA LEU A 821 -17.65 -0.58 -20.35
C LEU A 821 -16.35 -0.17 -19.63
N GLY A 822 -16.14 1.14 -19.45
CA GLY A 822 -14.98 1.75 -18.77
C GLY A 822 -15.08 1.84 -17.25
N GLY A 823 -14.43 2.86 -16.68
CA GLY A 823 -14.42 3.15 -15.23
C GLY A 823 -13.52 2.21 -14.44
N ASN A 824 -13.90 1.88 -13.21
CA ASN A 824 -13.13 0.99 -12.31
C ASN A 824 -13.16 -0.50 -12.71
N GLY A 825 -13.63 -0.84 -13.91
CA GLY A 825 -13.65 -2.22 -14.38
C GLY A 825 -14.69 -3.11 -13.70
N SER A 826 -15.76 -2.53 -13.13
CA SER A 826 -16.83 -3.31 -12.51
C SER A 826 -17.43 -4.32 -13.49
N GLY A 827 -17.13 -5.60 -13.27
CA GLY A 827 -17.64 -6.70 -14.09
C GLY A 827 -18.70 -7.55 -13.37
N CYS A 828 -18.67 -8.87 -13.58
CA CYS A 828 -19.69 -9.80 -13.08
C CYS A 828 -19.33 -10.38 -11.71
N SER A 829 -20.24 -10.28 -10.74
CA SER A 829 -19.99 -10.66 -9.34
C SER A 829 -21.01 -11.71 -8.89
N ILE A 830 -20.54 -12.82 -8.32
CA ILE A 830 -21.37 -13.93 -7.87
C ILE A 830 -20.87 -14.42 -6.51
N SER A 831 -21.76 -14.43 -5.50
CA SER A 831 -21.44 -14.83 -4.12
C SER A 831 -21.69 -16.32 -3.88
N GLU A 832 -22.91 -16.79 -4.12
CA GLU A 832 -23.31 -18.17 -3.88
C GLU A 832 -23.98 -18.75 -5.11
N VAL A 833 -23.80 -20.06 -5.34
CA VAL A 833 -24.51 -20.82 -6.35
C VAL A 833 -25.00 -22.13 -5.75
N TRP A 834 -26.26 -22.47 -5.99
CA TRP A 834 -26.81 -23.80 -5.78
C TRP A 834 -27.23 -24.37 -7.12
N LEU A 835 -26.81 -25.60 -7.40
CA LEU A 835 -27.34 -26.41 -8.47
C LEU A 835 -28.25 -27.46 -7.85
N GLU A 836 -29.56 -27.20 -7.88
CA GLU A 836 -30.57 -27.98 -7.18
C GLU A 836 -31.20 -29.00 -8.15
N LYS A 837 -31.11 -30.29 -7.81
CA LYS A 837 -31.84 -31.34 -8.53
C LYS A 837 -33.33 -31.21 -8.19
N LYS A 838 -34.19 -31.02 -9.19
CA LYS A 838 -35.64 -30.97 -8.96
C LYS A 838 -36.12 -32.35 -8.54
N THR A 839 -36.73 -32.42 -7.36
CA THR A 839 -37.45 -33.63 -6.94
C THR A 839 -38.66 -33.81 -7.87
N PRO A 840 -38.92 -35.02 -8.41
CA PRO A 840 -40.13 -35.26 -9.17
C PRO A 840 -41.32 -34.87 -8.29
N THR A 841 -42.17 -33.96 -8.76
CA THR A 841 -43.50 -33.80 -8.18
C THR A 841 -44.20 -35.15 -8.34
N LEU A 842 -44.37 -35.88 -7.23
CA LEU A 842 -45.38 -36.93 -7.17
C LEU A 842 -46.69 -36.25 -7.58
N LYS A 843 -47.16 -36.52 -8.82
CA LYS A 843 -48.49 -36.12 -9.23
C LYS A 843 -49.46 -36.67 -8.17
N PRO A 844 -50.38 -35.84 -7.66
CA PRO A 844 -51.30 -36.24 -6.60
C PRO A 844 -52.12 -37.47 -6.97
#